data_AF-A0A7R9G0B7-F1
#
_entry.id   AF-A0A7R9G0B7-F1
#
_cell.length_a   1.000
_cell.length_b   1.000
_cell.length_c   1.000
_cell.angle_alpha   90.00
_cell.angle_beta   90.00
_cell.angle_gamma   90.00
#
_symmetry.space_group_name_H-M   'P 1'
#
loop_
_entity.id
_entity.type
_entity.pdbx_description
1 polymer ?
#
loop_
_entity_poly.entity_id
_entity_poly.type
_entity_poly.pdbx_seq_one_letter_code
_entity_poly.pdbx_strand_id
1 'polypeptide(L)'
;MGHPTMTISKNDESPREAVVATQETRLSVDFQDKPLAYGAVDPEDLTLNPRGWKSLSLAELQPYLQDPYWVRVRMVAAVLFWLTQVVLLTAALGLAVEAASGGQGSAFWRRDVLVAKLTSQVGGETAPCPTNCSGYTQGHPKGVKRRATTESNHTRKQTILLMTWESPSFSHWSWPVRELYQLIALDNCAATVRTERGMEGSRRQHYSLIRIQSPITLSSAVNSFTAVKMSEDDQYSLPNDYPIVELECQVAFDALSNKQKLYAHYLSLASWHGSLAVYLQTSPESPLIFSLLTKVFSNEPIDELKKAALIKGFSEDNFTAFLVYSSVFFSNSGNYKGFGDTKFVPNLPVDQLEVLLKTSKAWNSEPEALQTLWDRVKGPLYSLSEREKQLSYPDKGITCYLSKNCTKEDTVLVNDFLKSKGLEAYNTRLFKIVKNNVTKFEIRLAAIETSPDVIPEADFKGNKFVVTKGDYSPIMKLLVQHLGKAKEHAANDFEKKMLEHYQKSFTTGSLDAHKDGSRQWIKNKDPIIETYIGFIETYRDPAGSRGEFEGFVAMVNKPMSEKFNTLVNKAESLLTRLPWTKEFEKDTFLQPDFTSLDVLSFSGSDDEIRQNEGFKNVSLGNVIPAAYKDAKTPFLTQEDSNILEKLRIPAFEVQVGLHELLGHGSGKMFCQTNDGFNFDADEIKHPFTGRKISTFYKVGETYDSLFTSLGSTYEECRAECVGLFLCLHKDIVEIFGVKGQDAEDLIYANWLSMVHVGVAKCLENYQPSSKLWLQAHSQARYVILRVLLEAGGGLLEVRETDPGKDLLITLDRTKIPTVYKATADLESAKNMYNKYAEVPEDGPHPFAKWRAIALAQKKPRKILVQANTKEDGGKIYLKRYPPTPEGVVQSYIDRFTNMPTHPSILLEELWKMDKDHF
;
A
#
# COMPACT_ATOMS: atom_id res chain seq x y z
N MET A 1 -20.96 69.09 -2.22
CA MET A 1 -20.31 69.27 -0.91
C MET A 1 -19.50 68.01 -0.64
N GLY A 2 -18.19 67.99 -0.42
CA GLY A 2 -17.16 69.04 -0.54
C GLY A 2 -15.76 68.40 -0.49
N HIS A 3 -14.79 69.00 -1.18
CA HIS A 3 -13.34 68.76 -1.02
C HIS A 3 -12.84 69.31 0.36
N PRO A 4 -11.57 69.11 0.81
CA PRO A 4 -10.36 68.67 0.08
C PRO A 4 -9.63 67.47 0.78
N THR A 5 -8.61 66.78 0.26
CA THR A 5 -7.37 67.09 -0.51
C THR A 5 -6.29 67.87 0.25
N MET A 6 -5.15 67.25 0.57
CA MET A 6 -3.86 67.97 0.61
C MET A 6 -2.65 67.07 0.33
N THR A 7 -1.81 67.53 -0.59
CA THR A 7 -0.54 66.97 -1.08
C THR A 7 0.65 67.73 -0.49
N ILE A 8 1.88 67.18 -0.62
CA ILE A 8 3.22 67.82 -0.78
C ILE A 8 4.23 66.64 -0.79
N SER A 9 4.97 66.27 -1.85
CA SER A 9 6.07 66.94 -2.60
C SER A 9 7.35 67.13 -1.74
N LYS A 10 8.59 66.89 -2.17
CA LYS A 10 9.21 66.98 -3.52
C LYS A 10 10.67 66.42 -3.50
N ASN A 11 11.25 66.22 -4.70
CA ASN A 11 12.71 66.28 -5.02
C ASN A 11 13.64 65.19 -4.41
N ASP A 12 14.76 64.75 -5.00
CA ASP A 12 15.45 64.97 -6.31
C ASP A 12 16.43 63.77 -6.52
N GLU A 13 17.13 63.54 -7.65
CA GLU A 13 17.32 64.25 -8.93
C GLU A 13 17.44 63.26 -10.14
N SER A 14 18.36 63.49 -11.09
CA SER A 14 18.87 62.56 -12.13
C SER A 14 20.40 62.71 -12.25
N PRO A 15 21.16 61.87 -13.01
CA PRO A 15 21.25 62.07 -14.45
C PRO A 15 21.38 60.78 -15.31
N ARG A 16 21.41 61.00 -16.62
CA ARG A 16 21.41 60.03 -17.72
C ARG A 16 22.82 59.52 -18.05
N GLU A 17 22.89 58.34 -18.67
CA GLU A 17 23.74 58.14 -19.86
C GLU A 17 23.09 57.11 -20.80
N ALA A 18 23.52 57.08 -22.08
CA ALA A 18 22.64 56.64 -23.17
C ALA A 18 23.36 55.91 -24.33
N VAL A 19 22.58 55.08 -25.03
CA VAL A 19 22.79 54.59 -26.42
C VAL A 19 24.07 53.78 -26.71
N VAL A 20 23.88 52.49 -27.04
CA VAL A 20 24.27 51.95 -28.36
C VAL A 20 23.17 50.97 -28.81
N ALA A 21 22.73 51.08 -30.06
CA ALA A 21 21.98 50.05 -30.76
C ALA A 21 22.85 49.54 -31.92
N THR A 22 22.90 48.23 -32.13
CA THR A 22 23.50 47.61 -33.32
C THR A 22 22.53 46.64 -33.98
N GLN A 23 22.37 46.80 -35.29
CA GLN A 23 21.65 45.87 -36.16
C GLN A 23 22.54 44.64 -36.50
N GLU A 24 22.00 43.82 -37.39
CA GLU A 24 22.65 42.71 -38.11
C GLU A 24 22.66 41.35 -37.38
N THR A 25 22.40 40.21 -38.03
CA THR A 25 22.07 39.97 -39.45
C THR A 25 21.10 38.79 -39.58
N ARG A 26 20.18 38.85 -40.57
CA ARG A 26 19.49 37.65 -41.06
C ARG A 26 20.47 36.85 -41.93
N LEU A 27 20.64 35.57 -41.65
CA LEU A 27 21.17 34.60 -42.61
C LEU A 27 20.09 33.55 -42.90
N SER A 28 19.50 33.68 -44.08
CA SER A 28 18.76 32.60 -44.74
C SER A 28 19.77 31.73 -45.49
N VAL A 29 19.73 30.42 -45.28
CA VAL A 29 20.34 29.44 -46.18
C VAL A 29 19.24 28.51 -46.64
N ASP A 30 18.98 28.57 -47.94
CA ASP A 30 18.01 27.75 -48.67
C ASP A 30 18.71 26.46 -49.14
N PHE A 31 18.03 25.33 -49.04
CA PHE A 31 18.45 24.08 -49.69
C PHE A 31 17.21 23.31 -50.15
N GLN A 32 17.01 23.33 -51.47
CA GLN A 32 15.89 22.70 -52.15
C GLN A 32 16.02 21.17 -52.21
N ASP A 33 14.88 20.50 -52.04
CA ASP A 33 14.41 19.28 -52.72
C ASP A 33 15.43 18.20 -53.16
N LYS A 34 15.32 17.01 -52.55
CA LYS A 34 14.56 15.89 -53.15
C LYS A 34 14.51 14.64 -52.25
N PRO A 35 13.40 13.90 -52.22
CA PRO A 35 13.31 12.62 -51.52
C PRO A 35 13.98 11.49 -52.32
N LEU A 36 14.87 10.73 -51.67
CA LEU A 36 15.32 9.43 -52.18
C LEU A 36 14.27 8.37 -51.88
N ALA A 37 13.40 8.10 -52.86
CA ALA A 37 12.51 6.96 -52.82
C ALA A 37 13.30 5.65 -52.93
N TYR A 38 13.36 4.89 -51.84
CA TYR A 38 13.64 3.46 -51.92
C TYR A 38 12.30 2.74 -52.13
N GLY A 39 12.08 2.29 -53.36
CA GLY A 39 10.84 1.62 -53.75
C GLY A 39 10.63 0.31 -53.01
N ALA A 40 9.36 -0.03 -52.77
CA ALA A 40 8.98 -1.36 -52.31
C ALA A 40 9.37 -2.41 -53.37
N VAL A 41 9.94 -3.52 -52.91
CA VAL A 41 10.07 -4.74 -53.74
C VAL A 41 8.85 -5.59 -53.45
N ASP A 42 8.09 -5.91 -54.49
CA ASP A 42 6.88 -6.74 -54.40
C ASP A 42 7.24 -8.21 -54.11
N PRO A 43 6.49 -8.97 -53.29
CA PRO A 43 6.92 -10.30 -52.84
C PRO A 43 6.92 -11.44 -53.88
N GLU A 44 6.57 -11.20 -55.14
CA GLU A 44 6.40 -12.27 -56.14
C GLU A 44 7.66 -12.62 -56.97
N ASP A 45 8.74 -11.83 -56.88
CA ASP A 45 9.91 -11.96 -57.79
C ASP A 45 11.03 -12.89 -57.29
N LEU A 46 10.75 -13.79 -56.34
CA LEU A 46 11.69 -14.82 -55.84
C LEU A 46 11.33 -16.23 -56.33
N THR A 47 11.28 -16.40 -57.66
CA THR A 47 11.26 -17.74 -58.26
C THR A 47 12.69 -18.29 -58.40
N LEU A 48 12.93 -19.45 -57.79
CA LEU A 48 14.21 -20.16 -57.81
C LEU A 48 14.57 -20.66 -59.22
N ASN A 49 15.76 -20.30 -59.72
CA ASN A 49 16.42 -21.04 -60.79
C ASN A 49 17.94 -21.14 -60.51
N PRO A 50 18.53 -22.34 -60.36
CA PRO A 50 19.90 -22.50 -59.90
C PRO A 50 20.96 -22.42 -61.01
N ARG A 51 22.18 -22.01 -60.61
CA ARG A 51 23.47 -21.96 -61.35
C ARG A 51 23.74 -20.65 -62.11
N GLY A 52 24.61 -19.82 -61.53
CA GLY A 52 25.13 -18.61 -62.19
C GLY A 52 26.04 -17.77 -61.30
N TRP A 53 27.09 -18.35 -60.71
CA TRP A 53 28.06 -17.57 -59.91
C TRP A 53 28.88 -16.64 -60.82
N LYS A 54 28.86 -15.33 -60.55
CA LYS A 54 29.92 -14.39 -60.96
C LYS A 54 30.59 -13.84 -59.71
N SER A 55 31.92 -13.91 -59.68
CA SER A 55 32.74 -13.36 -58.60
C SER A 55 32.84 -11.83 -58.69
N LEU A 56 32.48 -11.13 -57.61
CA LEU A 56 32.86 -9.73 -57.40
C LEU A 56 34.36 -9.63 -57.15
N SER A 57 34.95 -8.50 -57.54
CA SER A 57 36.39 -8.22 -57.41
C SER A 57 36.74 -7.65 -56.03
N LEU A 58 38.00 -7.77 -55.63
CA LEU A 58 38.47 -7.33 -54.30
C LEU A 58 38.31 -5.80 -54.09
N ALA A 59 38.29 -5.01 -55.17
CA ALA A 59 38.12 -3.57 -55.12
C ALA A 59 36.67 -3.15 -54.76
N GLU A 60 35.67 -3.96 -55.12
CA GLU A 60 34.25 -3.68 -54.82
C GLU A 60 33.89 -3.98 -53.36
N LEU A 61 34.72 -4.76 -52.65
CA LEU A 61 34.55 -5.11 -51.24
C LEU A 61 35.29 -4.15 -50.28
N GLN A 62 36.16 -3.29 -50.79
CA GLN A 62 37.07 -2.48 -49.99
C GLN A 62 36.40 -1.50 -49.00
N PRO A 63 35.22 -0.88 -49.29
CA PRO A 63 34.52 -0.03 -48.31
C PRO A 63 33.92 -0.81 -47.11
N TYR A 64 33.71 -2.13 -47.25
CA TYR A 64 33.00 -2.96 -46.27
C TYR A 64 33.94 -3.69 -45.29
N LEU A 65 35.24 -3.41 -45.34
CA LEU A 65 36.29 -4.13 -44.59
C LEU A 65 36.88 -3.34 -43.41
N GLN A 66 36.31 -2.18 -43.04
CA GLN A 66 36.81 -1.33 -41.95
C GLN A 66 35.89 -1.22 -40.72
N ASP A 67 34.81 -2.03 -40.63
CA ASP A 67 33.97 -2.09 -39.44
C ASP A 67 34.34 -3.31 -38.54
N PRO A 68 34.91 -3.09 -37.33
CA PRO A 68 35.28 -4.18 -36.41
C PRO A 68 34.08 -4.93 -35.80
N TYR A 69 32.85 -4.40 -35.89
CA TYR A 69 31.65 -5.08 -35.40
C TYR A 69 31.34 -6.34 -36.23
N TRP A 70 31.43 -6.23 -37.55
CA TRP A 70 31.10 -7.33 -38.48
C TRP A 70 32.12 -8.46 -38.53
N VAL A 71 33.37 -8.21 -38.12
CA VAL A 71 34.40 -9.27 -37.99
C VAL A 71 34.00 -10.29 -36.91
N ARG A 72 33.45 -9.81 -35.79
CA ARG A 72 32.98 -10.68 -34.69
C ARG A 72 31.73 -11.47 -35.08
N VAL A 73 30.77 -10.82 -35.74
CA VAL A 73 29.54 -11.47 -36.25
C VAL A 73 29.87 -12.57 -37.27
N ARG A 74 30.85 -12.34 -38.15
CA ARG A 74 31.28 -13.37 -39.14
C ARG A 74 32.04 -14.54 -38.50
N MET A 75 32.82 -14.33 -37.43
CA MET A 75 33.40 -15.45 -36.68
C MET A 75 32.32 -16.31 -36.01
N VAL A 76 31.33 -15.69 -35.36
CA VAL A 76 30.21 -16.42 -34.74
C VAL A 76 29.39 -17.18 -35.79
N ALA A 77 29.07 -16.56 -36.94
CA ALA A 77 28.38 -17.23 -38.03
C ALA A 77 29.19 -18.39 -38.64
N ALA A 78 30.51 -18.27 -38.78
CA ALA A 78 31.38 -19.34 -39.26
C ALA A 78 31.47 -20.51 -38.26
N VAL A 79 31.56 -20.22 -36.95
CA VAL A 79 31.55 -21.24 -35.89
C VAL A 79 30.20 -21.96 -35.83
N LEU A 80 29.08 -21.24 -35.93
CA LEU A 80 27.74 -21.84 -35.98
C LEU A 80 27.56 -22.71 -37.23
N PHE A 81 27.99 -22.23 -38.41
CA PHE A 81 27.94 -23.02 -39.64
C PHE A 81 28.80 -24.29 -39.55
N TRP A 82 29.99 -24.20 -38.95
CA TRP A 82 30.86 -25.35 -38.72
C TRP A 82 30.24 -26.35 -37.73
N LEU A 83 29.63 -25.87 -36.64
CA LEU A 83 28.87 -26.71 -35.69
C LEU A 83 27.68 -27.41 -36.36
N THR A 84 26.95 -26.73 -37.25
CA THR A 84 25.83 -27.36 -37.98
C THR A 84 26.32 -28.43 -38.94
N GLN A 85 27.45 -28.21 -39.62
CA GLN A 85 28.10 -29.23 -40.45
C GLN A 85 28.58 -30.44 -39.63
N VAL A 86 29.17 -30.22 -38.46
CA VAL A 86 29.58 -31.30 -37.54
C VAL A 86 28.38 -32.12 -37.06
N VAL A 87 27.27 -31.48 -36.67
CA VAL A 87 26.03 -32.17 -36.23
C VAL A 87 25.39 -32.97 -37.37
N LEU A 88 25.41 -32.45 -38.60
CA LEU A 88 24.92 -33.19 -39.77
C LEU A 88 25.84 -34.39 -40.12
N LEU A 89 27.14 -34.26 -39.92
CA LEU A 89 28.10 -35.36 -40.08
C LEU A 89 27.95 -36.44 -39.00
N THR A 90 27.75 -36.09 -37.72
CA THR A 90 27.48 -37.10 -36.68
C THR A 90 26.12 -37.75 -36.85
N ALA A 91 25.09 -37.04 -37.32
CA ALA A 91 23.80 -37.64 -37.68
C ALA A 91 23.93 -38.63 -38.86
N ALA A 92 24.69 -38.26 -39.90
CA ALA A 92 24.95 -39.15 -41.04
C ALA A 92 25.79 -40.38 -40.67
N LEU A 93 26.77 -40.23 -39.76
CA LEU A 93 27.55 -41.35 -39.21
C LEU A 93 26.72 -42.25 -38.29
N GLY A 94 25.80 -41.70 -37.50
CA GLY A 94 24.87 -42.48 -36.67
C GLY A 94 23.97 -43.39 -37.52
N LEU A 95 23.36 -42.82 -38.57
CA LEU A 95 22.53 -43.56 -39.53
C LEU A 95 23.31 -44.61 -40.34
N ALA A 96 24.61 -44.42 -40.55
CA ALA A 96 25.48 -45.41 -41.18
C ALA A 96 25.86 -46.58 -40.25
N VAL A 97 25.85 -46.38 -38.92
CA VAL A 97 26.15 -47.42 -37.93
C VAL A 97 24.92 -48.29 -37.64
N GLU A 98 23.70 -47.74 -37.57
CA GLU A 98 22.47 -48.54 -37.45
C GLU A 98 22.19 -49.40 -38.69
N ALA A 99 22.65 -48.98 -39.87
CA ALA A 99 22.52 -49.76 -41.11
C ALA A 99 23.49 -50.96 -41.19
N ALA A 100 24.46 -51.08 -40.27
CA ALA A 100 25.54 -52.08 -40.32
C ALA A 100 25.41 -53.23 -39.30
N SER A 101 24.52 -53.12 -38.31
CA SER A 101 24.33 -54.12 -37.24
C SER A 101 22.97 -54.83 -37.33
N GLY A 102 22.79 -55.71 -38.32
CA GLY A 102 21.55 -56.45 -38.50
C GLY A 102 21.30 -57.55 -37.45
N GLY A 103 20.07 -57.66 -36.93
CA GLY A 103 19.71 -58.77 -36.02
C GLY A 103 18.31 -58.76 -35.36
N GLN A 104 17.28 -59.20 -36.11
CA GLN A 104 16.00 -59.82 -35.64
C GLN A 104 14.98 -58.97 -34.81
N GLY A 105 13.67 -59.03 -35.18
CA GLY A 105 12.60 -58.40 -34.37
C GLY A 105 11.16 -58.21 -34.92
N SER A 106 10.72 -58.92 -35.98
CA SER A 106 9.31 -59.12 -36.43
C SER A 106 8.21 -58.01 -36.32
N ALA A 107 7.84 -57.44 -37.48
CA ALA A 107 6.48 -57.39 -38.12
C ALA A 107 5.20 -57.75 -37.28
N PHE A 108 3.97 -57.21 -37.49
CA PHE A 108 3.36 -56.18 -38.38
C PHE A 108 1.88 -55.92 -37.92
N TRP A 109 1.27 -54.75 -38.20
CA TRP A 109 -0.19 -54.40 -38.35
C TRP A 109 -0.32 -52.87 -38.11
N ARG A 110 -0.74 -51.93 -38.98
CA ARG A 110 -1.87 -51.72 -39.94
C ARG A 110 -3.26 -51.37 -39.34
N ARG A 111 -3.53 -50.04 -39.31
CA ARG A 111 -4.62 -49.25 -39.97
C ARG A 111 -6.13 -49.45 -39.69
N ASP A 112 -6.86 -48.35 -39.94
CA ASP A 112 -8.32 -48.15 -40.19
C ASP A 112 -9.26 -48.19 -38.95
N VAL A 113 -10.25 -47.30 -38.66
CA VAL A 113 -11.26 -46.45 -39.38
C VAL A 113 -12.67 -47.09 -39.48
N LEU A 114 -13.63 -46.60 -38.67
CA LEU A 114 -15.12 -46.46 -38.81
C LEU A 114 -15.68 -46.04 -37.42
N VAL A 115 -16.56 -45.05 -37.19
CA VAL A 115 -17.93 -44.73 -37.67
C VAL A 115 -18.99 -45.81 -37.42
N ALA A 116 -19.88 -45.60 -36.43
CA ALA A 116 -21.33 -45.86 -36.51
C ALA A 116 -22.14 -45.31 -35.31
N LYS A 117 -23.35 -44.82 -35.56
CA LYS A 117 -24.44 -44.60 -34.58
C LYS A 117 -25.16 -45.92 -34.29
N LEU A 118 -25.84 -46.07 -33.13
CA LEU A 118 -27.31 -46.22 -33.05
C LEU A 118 -27.86 -46.35 -31.61
N THR A 119 -29.20 -46.34 -31.52
CA THR A 119 -30.05 -46.03 -30.36
C THR A 119 -30.81 -47.23 -29.77
N SER A 120 -31.46 -47.02 -28.60
CA SER A 120 -32.64 -47.76 -28.05
C SER A 120 -32.34 -49.15 -27.40
N GLN A 121 -33.12 -49.74 -26.47
CA GLN A 121 -34.53 -49.63 -26.03
C GLN A 121 -34.70 -49.86 -24.49
N VAL A 122 -35.60 -49.18 -23.73
CA VAL A 122 -37.05 -49.39 -23.39
C VAL A 122 -37.38 -50.30 -22.18
N GLY A 123 -38.29 -49.81 -21.32
CA GLY A 123 -39.02 -50.47 -20.21
C GLY A 123 -39.29 -49.41 -19.11
N GLY A 124 -40.49 -49.00 -18.71
CA GLY A 124 -41.73 -49.74 -18.40
C GLY A 124 -41.71 -50.08 -16.89
N GLU A 125 -42.63 -49.68 -16.00
CA GLU A 125 -44.07 -49.35 -16.14
C GLU A 125 -44.63 -48.46 -14.98
N THR A 126 -45.67 -47.68 -15.30
CA THR A 126 -46.92 -47.38 -14.51
C THR A 126 -46.94 -46.61 -13.16
N ALA A 127 -48.05 -45.87 -13.00
CA ALA A 127 -48.48 -45.01 -11.88
C ALA A 127 -49.36 -45.82 -10.85
N PRO A 128 -50.15 -45.27 -9.88
CA PRO A 128 -50.69 -43.90 -9.77
C PRO A 128 -50.76 -43.22 -8.37
N CYS A 129 -51.21 -41.97 -8.40
CA CYS A 129 -51.72 -41.18 -7.27
C CYS A 129 -53.06 -41.71 -6.73
N PRO A 130 -53.46 -41.36 -5.48
CA PRO A 130 -54.87 -41.16 -5.16
C PRO A 130 -55.21 -39.72 -4.68
N THR A 131 -56.36 -39.26 -5.13
CA THR A 131 -57.02 -37.98 -4.89
C THR A 131 -57.86 -37.93 -3.60
N ASN A 132 -58.13 -36.71 -3.09
CA ASN A 132 -59.43 -36.21 -2.56
C ASN A 132 -59.26 -34.69 -2.26
N CYS A 133 -60.05 -33.71 -2.74
CA CYS A 133 -61.51 -33.48 -2.63
C CYS A 133 -61.99 -33.37 -1.16
N SER A 134 -62.71 -32.36 -0.64
CA SER A 134 -63.25 -31.05 -1.11
C SER A 134 -63.72 -30.25 0.14
N GLY A 135 -63.99 -28.93 0.19
CA GLY A 135 -64.07 -27.85 -0.82
C GLY A 135 -65.42 -27.09 -0.74
N TYR A 136 -65.46 -25.80 -0.33
CA TYR A 136 -66.71 -25.00 -0.23
C TYR A 136 -66.52 -23.47 -0.50
N THR A 137 -67.59 -22.83 -0.98
CA THR A 137 -67.74 -21.40 -1.36
C THR A 137 -68.74 -20.69 -0.40
N GLN A 138 -69.01 -19.38 -0.40
CA GLN A 138 -68.89 -18.26 -1.36
C GLN A 138 -68.39 -16.96 -0.63
N GLY A 139 -68.40 -15.71 -1.15
CA GLY A 139 -68.93 -15.16 -2.41
C GLY A 139 -68.65 -13.65 -2.63
N HIS A 140 -69.03 -13.16 -3.82
CA HIS A 140 -69.08 -11.75 -4.25
C HIS A 140 -70.46 -11.10 -3.91
N PRO A 141 -70.86 -9.85 -4.32
CA PRO A 141 -70.25 -8.84 -5.21
C PRO A 141 -70.38 -7.34 -4.78
N LYS A 142 -70.07 -6.43 -5.73
CA LYS A 142 -70.36 -4.96 -5.88
C LYS A 142 -69.14 -4.03 -5.64
N GLY A 143 -68.89 -2.96 -6.42
CA GLY A 143 -69.47 -2.54 -7.71
C GLY A 143 -69.53 -1.01 -7.94
N VAL A 144 -68.98 -0.53 -9.08
CA VAL A 144 -69.46 0.62 -9.91
C VAL A 144 -68.98 2.08 -9.63
N LYS A 145 -68.64 2.79 -10.74
CA LYS A 145 -68.39 4.26 -11.00
C LYS A 145 -67.08 4.88 -10.47
N ARG A 146 -66.22 5.61 -11.21
CA ARG A 146 -66.22 6.59 -12.37
C ARG A 146 -66.42 8.09 -12.01
N ARG A 147 -65.43 8.89 -12.48
CA ARG A 147 -65.34 10.37 -12.64
C ARG A 147 -65.19 11.24 -11.37
N ALA A 148 -64.68 12.49 -11.41
CA ALA A 148 -63.59 13.15 -12.17
C ALA A 148 -63.68 14.69 -12.01
N THR A 149 -62.59 15.36 -11.60
CA THR A 149 -62.23 16.80 -11.80
C THR A 149 -60.75 16.95 -11.34
N THR A 150 -59.72 17.45 -12.04
CA THR A 150 -59.45 18.57 -12.98
C THR A 150 -59.21 19.95 -12.34
N GLU A 151 -57.94 20.36 -12.24
CA GLU A 151 -57.33 21.67 -12.66
C GLU A 151 -55.82 21.67 -12.28
N SER A 152 -54.89 21.60 -13.26
CA SER A 152 -54.06 22.70 -13.83
C SER A 152 -53.14 23.42 -12.82
N ASN A 153 -51.81 23.48 -13.00
CA ASN A 153 -51.15 24.12 -14.15
C ASN A 153 -49.72 23.63 -14.48
N HIS A 154 -49.23 24.05 -15.66
CA HIS A 154 -47.93 23.76 -16.28
C HIS A 154 -46.67 24.15 -15.46
N THR A 155 -45.53 23.46 -15.57
CA THR A 155 -44.61 23.66 -16.71
C THR A 155 -43.65 22.48 -16.98
N ARG A 156 -43.36 22.23 -18.26
CA ARG A 156 -42.30 21.31 -18.72
C ARG A 156 -40.91 21.92 -18.46
N LYS A 157 -39.95 21.09 -18.07
CA LYS A 157 -38.60 21.05 -18.66
C LYS A 157 -38.03 19.63 -18.59
N GLN A 158 -37.15 19.30 -19.52
CA GLN A 158 -36.65 17.95 -19.74
C GLN A 158 -35.73 17.50 -18.60
N THR A 159 -35.78 16.22 -18.24
CA THR A 159 -34.72 15.55 -17.47
C THR A 159 -34.31 14.28 -18.20
N ILE A 160 -33.00 14.11 -18.34
CA ILE A 160 -32.34 13.05 -19.09
C ILE A 160 -32.46 11.73 -18.32
N LEU A 161 -32.78 10.65 -19.04
CA LEU A 161 -32.74 9.29 -18.52
C LEU A 161 -31.28 8.82 -18.52
N LEU A 162 -30.70 8.58 -17.34
CA LEU A 162 -29.43 7.86 -17.22
C LEU A 162 -29.62 6.69 -16.25
N MET A 163 -29.57 5.49 -16.82
CA MET A 163 -29.54 4.23 -16.08
C MET A 163 -28.16 4.05 -15.46
N THR A 164 -28.07 3.98 -14.14
CA THR A 164 -26.90 3.42 -13.46
C THR A 164 -27.08 1.91 -13.38
N TRP A 165 -26.33 1.16 -14.19
CA TRP A 165 -26.34 -0.30 -14.14
C TRP A 165 -25.25 -0.83 -13.21
N GLU A 166 -25.51 -2.01 -12.66
CA GLU A 166 -24.80 -2.61 -11.53
C GLU A 166 -23.46 -3.20 -11.95
N SER A 167 -22.51 -3.33 -11.01
CA SER A 167 -21.40 -4.28 -11.12
C SER A 167 -21.61 -5.43 -10.12
N PRO A 168 -21.26 -6.69 -10.48
CA PRO A 168 -21.86 -7.85 -9.80
C PRO A 168 -21.02 -8.32 -8.61
N SER A 169 -21.67 -8.44 -7.46
CA SER A 169 -21.17 -9.25 -6.35
C SER A 169 -21.15 -10.73 -6.74
N PHE A 170 -19.99 -11.40 -6.65
CA PHE A 170 -19.93 -12.86 -6.72
C PHE A 170 -19.49 -13.48 -5.39
N SER A 171 -20.46 -14.11 -4.74
CA SER A 171 -20.32 -14.84 -3.49
C SER A 171 -20.35 -16.35 -3.72
N HIS A 172 -19.38 -17.05 -3.11
CA HIS A 172 -19.43 -18.46 -2.72
C HIS A 172 -19.47 -19.52 -3.83
N TRP A 173 -18.64 -20.55 -3.69
CA TRP A 173 -19.11 -21.93 -3.44
C TRP A 173 -18.14 -22.61 -2.46
N SER A 174 -18.67 -23.08 -1.34
CA SER A 174 -18.03 -24.10 -0.51
C SER A 174 -18.44 -25.50 -1.00
N TRP A 175 -17.83 -26.57 -0.49
CA TRP A 175 -18.47 -27.73 0.18
C TRP A 175 -17.38 -28.78 0.54
N PRO A 176 -17.64 -29.74 1.46
CA PRO A 176 -16.59 -30.27 2.35
C PRO A 176 -16.31 -31.77 2.22
N VAL A 177 -15.18 -32.23 2.80
CA VAL A 177 -15.03 -33.60 3.30
C VAL A 177 -14.26 -33.58 4.63
N ARG A 178 -14.82 -34.25 5.65
CA ARG A 178 -14.09 -34.72 6.85
C ARG A 178 -13.83 -36.23 6.68
N GLU A 179 -12.71 -36.74 7.20
CA GLU A 179 -12.63 -37.76 8.27
C GLU A 179 -11.33 -38.60 8.29
N LEU A 180 -10.86 -38.88 9.52
CA LEU A 180 -10.00 -39.97 10.03
C LEU A 180 -8.74 -40.44 9.23
N TYR A 181 -7.57 -40.63 9.87
CA TYR A 181 -7.36 -41.62 10.94
C TYR A 181 -6.22 -41.29 11.93
N GLN A 182 -6.20 -42.00 13.07
CA GLN A 182 -5.22 -41.89 14.17
C GLN A 182 -3.99 -42.81 14.00
N LEU A 183 -3.04 -42.66 14.95
CA LEU A 183 -1.96 -43.57 15.39
C LEU A 183 -0.61 -43.48 14.65
N ILE A 184 0.40 -43.00 15.39
CA ILE A 184 1.41 -43.85 16.06
C ILE A 184 1.72 -43.21 17.43
N ALA A 185 2.10 -44.03 18.42
CA ALA A 185 2.29 -43.62 19.80
C ALA A 185 3.72 -43.92 20.30
N LEU A 186 4.04 -43.32 21.45
CA LEU A 186 5.15 -43.66 22.36
C LEU A 186 6.57 -43.46 21.82
N ASP A 187 7.30 -42.56 22.48
CA ASP A 187 8.37 -43.08 23.35
C ASP A 187 8.51 -42.25 24.63
N ASN A 188 8.74 -42.94 25.74
CA ASN A 188 8.91 -42.37 27.08
C ASN A 188 10.33 -42.66 27.53
N CYS A 189 11.05 -41.67 28.06
CA CYS A 189 12.09 -41.99 29.05
C CYS A 189 12.29 -40.84 30.04
N ALA A 190 11.94 -41.10 31.30
CA ALA A 190 12.16 -40.19 32.41
C ALA A 190 13.54 -40.42 33.04
N ALA A 191 14.17 -39.35 33.52
CA ALA A 191 15.25 -39.43 34.49
C ALA A 191 15.03 -38.37 35.58
N THR A 192 15.04 -38.80 36.84
CA THR A 192 14.90 -37.93 38.02
C THR A 192 15.87 -38.44 39.09
N VAL A 193 16.18 -37.58 40.08
CA VAL A 193 17.00 -37.87 41.28
C VAL A 193 18.51 -37.81 40.98
N ARG A 194 19.29 -36.90 41.59
CA ARG A 194 19.51 -36.82 43.05
C ARG A 194 20.00 -35.44 43.54
N THR A 195 19.69 -35.14 44.80
CA THR A 195 20.14 -33.97 45.56
C THR A 195 21.44 -34.23 46.31
N GLU A 196 22.27 -33.19 46.53
CA GLU A 196 23.23 -33.15 47.64
C GLU A 196 23.48 -31.71 48.15
N ARG A 197 23.94 -31.56 49.39
CA ARG A 197 24.08 -30.27 50.13
C ARG A 197 25.53 -29.98 50.50
N GLY A 198 25.88 -28.69 50.62
CA GLY A 198 27.09 -28.15 51.29
C GLY A 198 27.28 -26.70 50.85
N MET A 199 27.01 -25.62 51.60
CA MET A 199 27.32 -25.20 52.97
C MET A 199 28.72 -24.55 53.12
N GLU A 200 28.71 -23.25 53.42
CA GLU A 200 29.81 -22.38 53.94
C GLU A 200 31.05 -22.11 53.03
N GLY A 201 31.66 -20.90 52.99
CA GLY A 201 31.27 -19.61 53.57
C GLY A 201 32.33 -18.48 53.45
N SER A 202 31.92 -17.23 53.72
CA SER A 202 32.72 -16.13 54.34
C SER A 202 33.91 -15.41 53.63
N ARG A 203 33.62 -14.17 53.16
CA ARG A 203 34.29 -12.86 53.47
C ARG A 203 35.56 -12.32 52.73
N ARG A 204 35.39 -11.04 52.30
CA ARG A 204 36.30 -9.84 52.38
C ARG A 204 37.46 -9.70 51.36
N GLN A 205 37.45 -8.63 50.52
CA GLN A 205 38.13 -7.31 50.65
C GLN A 205 39.67 -7.38 50.45
N HIS A 206 40.40 -6.45 49.80
CA HIS A 206 40.14 -5.21 49.00
C HIS A 206 41.50 -4.74 48.41
N TYR A 207 41.56 -4.12 47.21
CA TYR A 207 42.62 -3.22 46.66
C TYR A 207 44.14 -3.62 46.73
N SER A 208 45.08 -3.24 45.84
CA SER A 208 45.07 -2.60 44.51
C SER A 208 46.49 -2.69 43.86
N LEU A 209 46.57 -2.43 42.54
CA LEU A 209 47.74 -1.94 41.76
C LEU A 209 49.04 -2.78 41.65
N ILE A 210 49.39 -3.18 40.42
CA ILE A 210 50.52 -2.63 39.61
C ILE A 210 50.54 -3.29 38.20
N ARG A 211 50.73 -2.50 37.13
CA ARG A 211 51.00 -2.96 35.73
C ARG A 211 52.51 -3.33 35.63
N ILE A 212 53.09 -4.01 34.63
CA ILE A 212 52.93 -4.02 33.16
C ILE A 212 53.63 -5.30 32.64
N GLN A 213 53.07 -6.04 31.66
CA GLN A 213 53.71 -6.45 30.39
C GLN A 213 52.93 -7.55 29.63
N SER A 214 52.95 -7.40 28.31
CA SER A 214 52.27 -8.12 27.21
C SER A 214 52.66 -9.61 27.07
N PRO A 215 52.00 -10.46 26.24
CA PRO A 215 51.13 -10.12 25.11
C PRO A 215 49.75 -10.80 25.00
N ILE A 216 48.89 -10.20 24.19
CA ILE A 216 47.53 -10.66 23.86
C ILE A 216 47.60 -11.67 22.73
N THR A 217 47.02 -12.86 22.94
CA THR A 217 46.59 -13.76 21.86
C THR A 217 45.10 -13.56 21.58
N LEU A 218 44.78 -13.14 20.36
CA LEU A 218 43.39 -13.02 19.88
C LEU A 218 42.84 -14.41 19.55
N SER A 219 41.97 -14.93 20.40
CA SER A 219 41.11 -16.07 20.07
C SER A 219 39.80 -15.53 19.48
N SER A 220 39.53 -15.86 18.21
CA SER A 220 38.29 -15.51 17.53
C SER A 220 37.17 -16.45 17.99
N ALA A 221 36.32 -15.98 18.91
CA ALA A 221 35.09 -16.67 19.26
C ALA A 221 34.11 -16.61 18.07
N VAL A 222 33.96 -17.75 17.38
CA VAL A 222 32.95 -17.93 16.34
C VAL A 222 31.58 -18.05 17.02
N ASN A 223 30.77 -17.00 16.94
CA ASN A 223 29.36 -17.08 17.33
C ASN A 223 28.62 -17.97 16.34
N SER A 224 28.41 -19.23 16.72
CA SER A 224 27.51 -20.14 16.02
C SER A 224 26.07 -19.64 16.14
N PHE A 225 25.55 -19.00 15.10
CA PHE A 225 24.12 -18.73 14.97
C PHE A 225 23.38 -20.07 14.78
N THR A 226 22.94 -20.67 15.89
CA THR A 226 21.82 -21.62 15.86
C THR A 226 20.56 -20.84 15.52
N ALA A 227 19.93 -21.17 14.39
CA ALA A 227 18.62 -20.64 14.04
C ALA A 227 17.61 -21.10 15.10
N VAL A 228 17.28 -20.21 16.04
CA VAL A 228 16.21 -20.45 17.02
C VAL A 228 14.92 -20.58 16.25
N LYS A 229 14.27 -21.73 16.37
CA LYS A 229 12.97 -21.99 15.76
C LYS A 229 11.96 -21.09 16.49
N MET A 230 11.59 -19.96 15.87
CA MET A 230 10.61 -19.04 16.43
C MET A 230 9.32 -19.80 16.77
N SER A 231 8.80 -19.56 17.96
CA SER A 231 7.51 -20.07 18.41
C SER A 231 6.38 -19.29 17.74
N GLU A 232 5.18 -19.88 17.68
CA GLU A 232 3.99 -19.16 17.21
C GLU A 232 3.59 -17.99 18.12
N ASP A 233 4.10 -17.92 19.34
CA ASP A 233 3.83 -16.82 20.27
C ASP A 233 4.74 -15.60 20.03
N ASP A 234 5.94 -15.80 19.44
CA ASP A 234 6.91 -14.72 19.16
C ASP A 234 6.36 -13.65 18.20
N GLN A 235 5.36 -13.99 17.37
CA GLN A 235 4.72 -13.03 16.44
C GLN A 235 3.82 -11.99 17.14
N TYR A 236 3.38 -12.28 18.36
CA TYR A 236 2.54 -11.42 19.19
C TYR A 236 3.35 -10.63 20.21
N SER A 237 4.63 -10.98 20.42
CA SER A 237 5.56 -10.22 21.24
C SER A 237 6.20 -9.06 20.45
N LEU A 238 6.72 -8.07 21.18
CA LEU A 238 7.42 -6.91 20.63
C LEU A 238 8.89 -6.93 21.09
N PRO A 239 9.88 -7.00 20.18
CA PRO A 239 11.29 -6.99 20.56
C PRO A 239 11.73 -5.62 21.09
N ASN A 240 12.67 -5.61 22.04
CA ASN A 240 13.15 -4.37 22.67
C ASN A 240 13.88 -3.42 21.72
N ASP A 241 14.46 -3.93 20.62
CA ASP A 241 15.08 -3.13 19.55
C ASP A 241 14.08 -2.70 18.46
N TYR A 242 12.80 -2.54 18.82
CA TYR A 242 11.74 -2.14 17.90
C TYR A 242 12.12 -0.85 17.16
N PRO A 243 12.13 -0.84 15.81
CA PRO A 243 12.69 0.28 15.07
C PRO A 243 11.75 1.50 15.10
N ILE A 244 12.32 2.66 15.39
CA ILE A 244 11.62 3.95 15.48
C ILE A 244 12.38 4.96 14.61
N VAL A 245 11.66 5.77 13.84
CA VAL A 245 12.21 6.83 12.99
C VAL A 245 11.41 8.11 13.16
N GLU A 246 12.08 9.26 13.10
CA GLU A 246 11.43 10.57 13.12
C GLU A 246 10.82 10.91 11.76
N LEU A 247 9.56 11.34 11.75
CA LEU A 247 8.89 11.89 10.59
C LEU A 247 9.30 13.37 10.42
N GLU A 248 10.41 13.60 9.72
CA GLU A 248 10.97 14.95 9.48
C GLU A 248 9.98 15.81 8.68
N CYS A 249 9.71 17.03 9.15
CA CYS A 249 8.87 17.99 8.43
C CYS A 249 9.27 19.46 8.66
N GLN A 250 10.44 19.72 9.26
CA GLN A 250 10.86 21.06 9.67
C GLN A 250 11.00 21.99 8.47
N VAL A 251 11.56 21.50 7.36
CA VAL A 251 11.80 22.32 6.15
C VAL A 251 10.48 22.82 5.55
N ALA A 252 9.50 21.94 5.38
CA ALA A 252 8.18 22.32 4.89
C ALA A 252 7.40 23.17 5.91
N PHE A 253 7.51 22.87 7.21
CA PHE A 253 6.88 23.67 8.26
C PHE A 253 7.42 25.11 8.32
N ASP A 254 8.73 25.32 8.22
CA ASP A 254 9.31 26.66 8.29
C ASP A 254 9.04 27.53 7.05
N ALA A 255 8.74 26.90 5.91
CA ALA A 255 8.27 27.60 4.71
C ALA A 255 6.83 28.15 4.82
N LEU A 256 6.09 27.84 5.89
CA LEU A 256 4.73 28.32 6.15
C LEU A 256 4.70 29.71 6.81
N SER A 257 3.82 30.59 6.33
CA SER A 257 3.44 31.82 7.04
C SER A 257 2.72 31.53 8.36
N ASN A 258 2.66 32.48 9.30
CA ASN A 258 2.00 32.25 10.60
C ASN A 258 0.50 31.88 10.45
N LYS A 259 -0.22 32.46 9.46
CA LYS A 259 -1.61 32.08 9.17
C LYS A 259 -1.71 30.62 8.72
N GLN A 260 -0.80 30.17 7.87
CA GLN A 260 -0.72 28.77 7.45
C GLN A 260 -0.36 27.86 8.63
N LYS A 261 0.62 28.22 9.46
CA LYS A 261 0.96 27.44 10.66
C LYS A 261 -0.22 27.31 11.64
N LEU A 262 -1.03 28.37 11.81
CA LEU A 262 -2.29 28.34 12.58
C LEU A 262 -3.34 27.42 11.95
N TYR A 263 -3.51 27.46 10.62
CA TYR A 263 -4.38 26.54 9.88
C TYR A 263 -3.99 25.08 10.11
N ALA A 264 -2.71 24.75 9.87
CA ALA A 264 -2.16 23.41 10.09
C ALA A 264 -2.27 22.96 11.56
N HIS A 265 -1.97 23.86 12.52
CA HIS A 265 -2.09 23.57 13.96
C HIS A 265 -3.50 23.11 14.35
N TYR A 266 -4.52 23.87 13.96
CA TYR A 266 -5.89 23.53 14.33
C TYR A 266 -6.45 22.34 13.56
N LEU A 267 -6.00 22.09 12.33
CA LEU A 267 -6.29 20.82 11.64
C LEU A 267 -5.62 19.64 12.34
N SER A 268 -4.35 19.73 12.72
CA SER A 268 -3.64 18.68 13.46
C SER A 268 -4.36 18.35 14.76
N LEU A 269 -4.80 19.36 15.53
CA LEU A 269 -5.58 19.15 16.75
C LEU A 269 -6.95 18.50 16.47
N ALA A 270 -7.63 18.88 15.38
CA ALA A 270 -8.89 18.24 14.99
C ALA A 270 -8.70 16.75 14.68
N SER A 271 -7.66 16.41 13.91
CA SER A 271 -7.31 15.04 13.53
C SER A 271 -6.96 14.20 14.77
N TRP A 272 -6.00 14.64 15.59
CA TRP A 272 -5.56 13.90 16.77
C TRP A 272 -6.62 13.76 17.86
N HIS A 273 -7.49 14.75 18.06
CA HIS A 273 -8.62 14.59 18.97
C HIS A 273 -9.65 13.64 18.39
N GLY A 274 -9.92 13.70 17.08
CA GLY A 274 -10.79 12.75 16.38
C GLY A 274 -10.34 11.29 16.50
N SER A 275 -9.03 11.04 16.35
CA SER A 275 -8.46 9.69 16.39
C SER A 275 -8.55 9.00 17.76
N LEU A 276 -8.96 9.72 18.82
CA LEU A 276 -9.38 9.10 20.07
C LEU A 276 -10.53 8.10 19.86
N ALA A 277 -11.37 8.30 18.83
CA ALA A 277 -12.42 7.35 18.46
C ALA A 277 -11.85 5.98 18.02
N VAL A 278 -10.64 5.92 17.46
CA VAL A 278 -10.03 4.67 16.97
C VAL A 278 -9.77 3.68 18.12
N TYR A 279 -9.41 4.16 19.32
CA TYR A 279 -9.31 3.29 20.50
C TYR A 279 -10.64 2.59 20.84
N LEU A 280 -11.79 3.19 20.49
CA LEU A 280 -13.12 2.59 20.64
C LEU A 280 -13.54 1.75 19.41
N GLN A 281 -12.84 1.86 18.27
CA GLN A 281 -13.04 1.05 17.06
C GLN A 281 -12.18 -0.23 17.05
N THR A 282 -11.02 -0.22 17.70
CA THR A 282 -10.05 -1.34 17.70
C THR A 282 -10.46 -2.50 18.60
N SER A 283 -10.50 -2.31 19.93
CA SER A 283 -10.78 -3.39 20.88
C SER A 283 -11.44 -2.90 22.17
N PRO A 284 -12.19 -3.76 22.90
CA PRO A 284 -12.88 -3.36 24.12
C PRO A 284 -11.94 -2.87 25.23
N GLU A 285 -10.70 -3.36 25.28
CA GLU A 285 -9.71 -2.99 26.28
C GLU A 285 -8.88 -1.74 25.90
N SER A 286 -8.78 -1.39 24.61
CA SER A 286 -7.96 -0.25 24.15
C SER A 286 -8.25 1.09 24.84
N PRO A 287 -9.51 1.52 25.06
CA PRO A 287 -9.80 2.77 25.77
C PRO A 287 -9.27 2.79 27.22
N LEU A 288 -9.28 1.63 27.87
CA LEU A 288 -8.81 1.47 29.25
C LEU A 288 -7.28 1.35 29.34
N ILE A 289 -6.63 0.69 28.38
CA ILE A 289 -5.17 0.66 28.25
C ILE A 289 -4.65 2.09 28.01
N PHE A 290 -5.29 2.86 27.13
CA PHE A 290 -4.95 4.28 26.94
C PHE A 290 -5.10 5.07 28.25
N SER A 291 -6.20 4.88 28.99
CA SER A 291 -6.38 5.52 30.31
C SER A 291 -5.25 5.18 31.28
N LEU A 292 -4.84 3.90 31.34
CA LEU A 292 -3.78 3.44 32.24
C LEU A 292 -2.43 4.06 31.89
N LEU A 293 -2.01 3.96 30.62
CA LEU A 293 -0.72 4.47 30.16
C LEU A 293 -0.65 5.99 30.30
N THR A 294 -1.69 6.73 29.90
CA THR A 294 -1.68 8.19 30.01
C THR A 294 -1.74 8.66 31.47
N LYS A 295 -2.48 8.00 32.37
CA LYS A 295 -2.42 8.34 33.80
C LYS A 295 -1.02 8.15 34.37
N VAL A 296 -0.33 7.05 34.03
CA VAL A 296 1.05 6.80 34.48
C VAL A 296 2.02 7.85 33.94
N PHE A 297 2.09 8.05 32.62
CA PHE A 297 3.09 8.92 32.00
C PHE A 297 2.81 10.43 32.11
N SER A 298 1.56 10.85 32.36
CA SER A 298 1.24 12.28 32.59
C SER A 298 1.55 12.76 34.02
N ASN A 299 1.74 11.85 34.99
CA ASN A 299 1.96 12.21 36.39
C ASN A 299 3.43 12.40 36.78
N GLU A 300 4.38 11.92 35.95
CA GLU A 300 5.82 12.12 36.17
C GLU A 300 6.64 11.97 34.89
N PRO A 301 7.83 12.58 34.80
CA PRO A 301 8.76 12.33 33.70
C PRO A 301 9.16 10.87 33.62
N ILE A 302 9.29 10.34 32.39
CA ILE A 302 9.64 8.92 32.13
C ILE A 302 10.96 8.54 32.84
N ASP A 303 11.94 9.44 32.90
CA ASP A 303 13.21 9.24 33.61
C ASP A 303 13.06 9.09 35.13
N GLU A 304 12.06 9.73 35.74
CA GLU A 304 11.77 9.58 37.17
C GLU A 304 11.10 8.24 37.46
N LEU A 305 10.12 7.86 36.63
CA LEU A 305 9.51 6.53 36.67
C LEU A 305 10.55 5.42 36.48
N LYS A 306 11.49 5.59 35.52
CA LYS A 306 12.61 4.66 35.28
C LYS A 306 13.47 4.51 36.53
N LYS A 307 13.93 5.62 37.11
CA LYS A 307 14.74 5.61 38.34
C LYS A 307 14.01 4.92 39.50
N ALA A 308 12.73 5.22 39.69
CA ALA A 308 11.91 4.61 40.74
C ALA A 308 11.74 3.08 40.54
N ALA A 309 11.54 2.64 39.30
CA ALA A 309 11.45 1.22 38.94
C ALA A 309 12.76 0.47 39.20
N LEU A 310 13.90 1.01 38.72
CA LEU A 310 15.22 0.39 38.92
C LEU A 310 15.59 0.27 40.40
N ILE A 311 15.23 1.25 41.24
CA ILE A 311 15.42 1.19 42.71
C ILE A 311 14.67 0.02 43.35
N LYS A 312 13.51 -0.38 42.79
CA LYS A 312 12.76 -1.56 43.25
C LYS A 312 13.17 -2.88 42.59
N GLY A 313 14.29 -2.91 41.86
CA GLY A 313 14.85 -4.12 41.26
C GLY A 313 14.26 -4.49 39.89
N PHE A 314 13.57 -3.56 39.23
CA PHE A 314 13.14 -3.74 37.84
C PHE A 314 14.35 -3.75 36.90
N SER A 315 14.33 -4.57 35.84
CA SER A 315 15.41 -4.57 34.84
C SER A 315 15.23 -3.44 33.80
N GLU A 316 16.35 -2.98 33.22
CA GLU A 316 16.29 -2.03 32.10
C GLU A 316 15.60 -2.65 30.87
N ASP A 317 15.75 -3.96 30.66
CA ASP A 317 15.06 -4.68 29.59
C ASP A 317 13.54 -4.69 29.75
N ASN A 318 13.02 -4.94 30.97
CA ASN A 318 11.58 -4.91 31.22
C ASN A 318 11.03 -3.47 31.10
N PHE A 319 11.82 -2.46 31.48
CA PHE A 319 11.42 -1.06 31.31
C PHE A 319 11.36 -0.68 29.83
N THR A 320 12.34 -1.14 29.05
CA THR A 320 12.37 -0.96 27.59
C THR A 320 11.19 -1.67 26.93
N ALA A 321 10.87 -2.91 27.33
CA ALA A 321 9.71 -3.65 26.84
C ALA A 321 8.38 -2.92 27.12
N PHE A 322 8.23 -2.32 28.31
CA PHE A 322 7.05 -1.52 28.65
C PHE A 322 6.93 -0.24 27.80
N LEU A 323 8.04 0.46 27.56
CA LEU A 323 8.06 1.64 26.68
C LEU A 323 7.80 1.27 25.22
N VAL A 324 8.38 0.18 24.71
CA VAL A 324 8.14 -0.33 23.35
C VAL A 324 6.67 -0.71 23.18
N TYR A 325 6.07 -1.46 24.12
CA TYR A 325 4.65 -1.76 24.10
C TYR A 325 3.81 -0.48 24.07
N SER A 326 4.11 0.49 24.93
CA SER A 326 3.40 1.78 24.97
C SER A 326 3.53 2.55 23.65
N SER A 327 4.71 2.54 23.03
CA SER A 327 5.00 3.21 21.76
C SER A 327 4.22 2.59 20.61
N VAL A 328 4.20 1.25 20.50
CA VAL A 328 3.43 0.52 19.47
C VAL A 328 1.92 0.70 19.72
N PHE A 329 1.46 0.62 20.97
CA PHE A 329 0.06 0.84 21.35
C PHE A 329 -0.46 2.23 20.94
N PHE A 330 0.27 3.30 21.29
CA PHE A 330 -0.13 4.64 20.89
C PHE A 330 -0.11 4.83 19.37
N SER A 331 0.88 4.24 18.68
CA SER A 331 1.05 4.40 17.22
C SER A 331 0.04 3.63 16.38
N ASN A 332 -0.60 2.61 16.93
CA ASN A 332 -1.68 1.86 16.27
C ASN A 332 -3.08 2.26 16.77
N SER A 333 -3.17 3.25 17.67
CA SER A 333 -4.41 3.64 18.34
C SER A 333 -5.16 2.46 19.00
N GLY A 334 -4.42 1.49 19.55
CA GLY A 334 -4.95 0.27 20.15
C GLY A 334 -3.93 -0.87 20.25
N ASN A 335 -4.33 -2.02 20.80
CA ASN A 335 -3.47 -3.20 21.04
C ASN A 335 -3.45 -4.24 19.89
N TYR A 336 -3.85 -3.84 18.69
CA TYR A 336 -3.75 -4.63 17.46
C TYR A 336 -3.00 -3.81 16.41
N LYS A 337 -2.09 -4.44 15.66
CA LYS A 337 -1.33 -3.79 14.58
C LYS A 337 -2.34 -3.35 13.50
N GLY A 338 -2.27 -2.11 13.01
CA GLY A 338 -3.06 -1.70 11.83
C GLY A 338 -2.71 -2.60 10.65
N PHE A 339 -1.43 -2.55 10.24
CA PHE A 339 -0.92 -3.49 9.25
C PHE A 339 -0.94 -4.94 9.74
N GLY A 340 -1.96 -5.69 9.29
CA GLY A 340 -2.14 -7.12 9.48
C GLY A 340 -3.11 -7.53 10.59
N ASP A 341 -3.73 -6.59 11.31
CA ASP A 341 -4.82 -6.81 12.28
C ASP A 341 -4.55 -7.88 13.38
N THR A 342 -3.27 -8.17 13.65
CA THR A 342 -2.85 -9.09 14.72
C THR A 342 -2.68 -8.36 16.04
N LYS A 343 -3.06 -9.02 17.14
CA LYS A 343 -2.82 -8.52 18.49
C LYS A 343 -1.31 -8.38 18.77
N PHE A 344 -0.96 -7.58 19.75
CA PHE A 344 0.37 -7.65 20.39
C PHE A 344 0.26 -7.47 21.90
N VAL A 345 1.17 -8.09 22.63
CA VAL A 345 1.20 -8.09 24.11
C VAL A 345 2.50 -7.46 24.62
N PRO A 346 2.54 -6.95 25.87
CA PRO A 346 3.78 -6.44 26.44
C PRO A 346 4.81 -7.57 26.62
N ASN A 347 6.05 -7.36 26.15
CA ASN A 347 7.14 -8.33 26.26
C ASN A 347 7.79 -8.33 27.67
N LEU A 348 6.96 -8.38 28.72
CA LEU A 348 7.36 -8.49 30.12
C LEU A 348 6.26 -9.20 30.92
N PRO A 349 6.59 -9.96 31.98
CA PRO A 349 5.60 -10.66 32.79
C PRO A 349 4.54 -9.72 33.42
N VAL A 350 3.31 -10.21 33.58
CA VAL A 350 2.17 -9.42 34.08
C VAL A 350 2.37 -8.94 35.53
N ASP A 351 3.02 -9.74 36.37
CA ASP A 351 3.40 -9.39 37.75
C ASP A 351 4.47 -8.29 37.78
N GLN A 352 5.43 -8.34 36.85
CA GLN A 352 6.45 -7.30 36.68
C GLN A 352 5.80 -5.98 36.25
N LEU A 353 4.90 -6.01 35.28
CA LEU A 353 4.15 -4.80 34.90
C LEU A 353 3.30 -4.26 36.07
N GLU A 354 2.64 -5.11 36.85
CA GLU A 354 1.89 -4.66 38.04
C GLU A 354 2.79 -3.98 39.08
N VAL A 355 4.01 -4.50 39.33
CA VAL A 355 5.00 -3.88 40.23
C VAL A 355 5.48 -2.53 39.71
N LEU A 356 5.68 -2.39 38.39
CA LEU A 356 6.04 -1.12 37.76
C LEU A 356 4.91 -0.09 37.91
N LEU A 357 3.67 -0.47 37.61
CA LEU A 357 2.50 0.40 37.74
C LEU A 357 2.32 0.88 39.20
N LYS A 358 2.45 -0.04 40.17
CA LYS A 358 2.47 0.23 41.63
C LYS A 358 3.67 1.04 42.13
N THR A 359 4.58 1.43 41.24
CA THR A 359 5.72 2.28 41.55
C THR A 359 5.52 3.73 41.07
N SER A 360 4.62 3.94 40.11
CA SER A 360 4.32 5.27 39.59
C SER A 360 3.69 6.20 40.63
N LYS A 361 3.95 7.51 40.50
CA LYS A 361 3.25 8.56 41.27
C LYS A 361 1.74 8.52 41.02
N ALA A 362 1.31 8.19 39.81
CA ALA A 362 -0.11 8.02 39.48
C ALA A 362 -0.80 7.00 40.41
N TRP A 363 -0.14 5.86 40.68
CA TRP A 363 -0.67 4.85 41.59
C TRP A 363 -0.64 5.32 43.05
N ASN A 364 0.37 6.06 43.47
CA ASN A 364 0.43 6.62 44.82
C ASN A 364 -0.66 7.68 45.06
N SER A 365 -1.01 8.45 44.03
CA SER A 365 -2.08 9.46 44.09
C SER A 365 -3.49 8.87 44.02
N GLU A 366 -3.72 7.88 43.15
CA GLU A 366 -5.04 7.29 42.89
C GLU A 366 -5.03 5.74 42.95
N PRO A 367 -4.65 5.12 44.09
CA PRO A 367 -4.40 3.68 44.15
C PRO A 367 -5.64 2.83 43.86
N GLU A 368 -6.82 3.21 44.36
CA GLU A 368 -8.07 2.47 44.13
C GLU A 368 -8.52 2.56 42.66
N ALA A 369 -8.33 3.71 42.02
CA ALA A 369 -8.72 3.93 40.64
C ALA A 369 -7.78 3.17 39.68
N LEU A 370 -6.47 3.21 39.91
CA LEU A 370 -5.53 2.43 39.09
C LEU A 370 -5.62 0.92 39.36
N GLN A 371 -5.88 0.48 40.59
CA GLN A 371 -6.16 -0.94 40.87
C GLN A 371 -7.42 -1.40 40.12
N THR A 372 -8.52 -0.62 40.18
CA THR A 372 -9.77 -0.91 39.45
C THR A 372 -9.56 -0.96 37.93
N LEU A 373 -8.72 -0.07 37.39
CA LEU A 373 -8.40 -0.03 35.97
C LEU A 373 -7.52 -1.22 35.56
N TRP A 374 -6.48 -1.51 36.34
CA TRP A 374 -5.58 -2.65 36.15
C TRP A 374 -6.31 -3.98 36.18
N ASP A 375 -7.20 -4.19 37.15
CA ASP A 375 -7.98 -5.43 37.27
C ASP A 375 -8.91 -5.68 36.06
N ARG A 376 -9.30 -4.63 35.33
CA ARG A 376 -10.06 -4.75 34.08
C ARG A 376 -9.19 -5.03 32.87
N VAL A 377 -7.99 -4.44 32.78
CA VAL A 377 -7.14 -4.58 31.60
C VAL A 377 -6.16 -5.75 31.66
N LYS A 378 -5.68 -6.17 32.83
CA LYS A 378 -4.54 -7.11 32.94
C LYS A 378 -4.78 -8.47 32.28
N GLY A 379 -6.02 -8.96 32.27
CA GLY A 379 -6.41 -10.16 31.54
C GLY A 379 -6.40 -9.92 30.03
N PRO A 380 -7.32 -9.07 29.49
CA PRO A 380 -7.38 -8.75 28.07
C PRO A 380 -6.05 -8.28 27.45
N LEU A 381 -5.24 -7.52 28.18
CA LEU A 381 -3.93 -7.01 27.75
C LEU A 381 -2.94 -8.12 27.35
N TYR A 382 -2.96 -9.26 28.06
CA TYR A 382 -2.05 -10.38 27.85
C TYR A 382 -2.71 -11.60 27.19
N SER A 383 -4.03 -11.63 27.06
CA SER A 383 -4.75 -12.80 26.57
C SER A 383 -4.55 -13.01 25.07
N LEU A 384 -4.03 -14.19 24.71
CA LEU A 384 -3.80 -14.68 23.34
C LEU A 384 -4.67 -15.92 23.06
N SER A 385 -5.94 -15.92 23.47
CA SER A 385 -6.87 -16.95 23.01
C SER A 385 -7.06 -16.85 21.49
N GLU A 386 -7.45 -17.94 20.83
CA GLU A 386 -7.58 -17.98 19.35
C GLU A 386 -8.46 -16.85 18.77
N ARG A 387 -9.50 -16.45 19.50
CA ARG A 387 -10.39 -15.34 19.13
C ARG A 387 -9.76 -13.96 19.33
N GLU A 388 -8.79 -13.83 20.23
CA GLU A 388 -8.13 -12.54 20.55
C GLU A 388 -6.86 -12.31 19.75
N LYS A 389 -6.34 -13.30 19.01
CA LYS A 389 -5.12 -13.15 18.20
C LYS A 389 -5.27 -12.19 17.01
N GLN A 390 -6.51 -11.90 16.58
CA GLN A 390 -6.81 -11.13 15.36
C GLN A 390 -8.10 -10.30 15.45
N LEU A 391 -8.21 -9.24 14.66
CA LEU A 391 -9.51 -8.61 14.39
C LEU A 391 -10.30 -9.41 13.35
N SER A 392 -11.58 -9.66 13.62
CA SER A 392 -12.49 -10.37 12.70
C SER A 392 -13.95 -10.30 13.17
N TYR A 393 -14.84 -11.03 12.49
CA TYR A 393 -16.20 -11.27 13.00
C TYR A 393 -16.17 -11.92 14.39
N PRO A 394 -17.19 -11.69 15.24
CA PRO A 394 -17.18 -12.15 16.64
C PRO A 394 -17.01 -13.66 16.86
N ASP A 395 -17.27 -14.51 15.85
CA ASP A 395 -17.04 -15.96 15.89
C ASP A 395 -15.56 -16.36 15.76
N LYS A 396 -14.73 -15.48 15.20
CA LYS A 396 -13.31 -15.75 14.82
C LYS A 396 -12.30 -14.75 15.34
N GLY A 397 -12.77 -13.58 15.79
CA GLY A 397 -11.92 -12.45 16.15
C GLY A 397 -12.59 -11.50 17.15
N ILE A 398 -11.89 -10.41 17.42
CA ILE A 398 -12.41 -9.23 18.10
C ILE A 398 -12.79 -8.16 17.08
N THR A 399 -13.81 -7.36 17.37
CA THR A 399 -14.13 -6.13 16.65
C THR A 399 -14.98 -5.24 17.55
N CYS A 400 -14.80 -3.92 17.47
CA CYS A 400 -15.71 -2.96 18.11
C CYS A 400 -16.69 -2.30 17.14
N TYR A 401 -16.66 -2.63 15.84
CA TYR A 401 -17.65 -2.17 14.85
C TYR A 401 -19.01 -2.87 15.01
N LEU A 402 -18.98 -4.12 15.51
CA LEU A 402 -20.13 -5.02 15.66
C LEU A 402 -20.18 -5.53 17.11
N SER A 403 -21.34 -5.54 17.77
CA SER A 403 -21.47 -6.17 19.09
C SER A 403 -21.17 -7.69 19.05
N LYS A 404 -20.72 -8.26 20.18
CA LYS A 404 -20.20 -9.65 20.31
C LYS A 404 -21.12 -10.79 19.81
N ASN A 405 -22.39 -10.49 19.61
CA ASN A 405 -23.45 -11.41 19.18
C ASN A 405 -23.89 -11.21 17.71
N CYS A 406 -23.25 -10.29 16.99
CA CYS A 406 -23.44 -10.11 15.55
C CYS A 406 -22.74 -11.23 14.75
N THR A 407 -23.34 -11.63 13.64
CA THR A 407 -22.81 -12.58 12.66
C THR A 407 -22.63 -11.90 11.30
N LYS A 408 -22.09 -12.64 10.32
CA LYS A 408 -21.98 -12.17 8.93
C LYS A 408 -23.36 -11.99 8.28
N GLU A 409 -24.32 -12.83 8.64
CA GLU A 409 -25.69 -12.76 8.14
C GLU A 409 -26.40 -11.50 8.65
N ASP A 410 -26.13 -11.11 9.90
CA ASP A 410 -26.62 -9.84 10.46
C ASP A 410 -26.07 -8.63 9.68
N THR A 411 -24.79 -8.62 9.29
CA THR A 411 -24.21 -7.50 8.54
C THR A 411 -24.74 -7.42 7.11
N VAL A 412 -24.99 -8.55 6.45
CA VAL A 412 -25.69 -8.59 5.15
C VAL A 412 -27.10 -8.01 5.29
N LEU A 413 -27.85 -8.44 6.30
CA LEU A 413 -29.22 -7.95 6.55
C LEU A 413 -29.27 -6.45 6.87
N VAL A 414 -28.31 -5.94 7.63
CA VAL A 414 -28.15 -4.52 7.95
C VAL A 414 -27.80 -3.70 6.72
N ASN A 415 -26.92 -4.22 5.86
CA ASN A 415 -26.55 -3.55 4.61
C ASN A 415 -27.74 -3.48 3.63
N ASP A 416 -28.58 -4.52 3.57
CA ASP A 416 -29.86 -4.47 2.84
C ASP A 416 -30.81 -3.41 3.39
N PHE A 417 -30.92 -3.29 4.73
CA PHE A 417 -31.73 -2.26 5.36
C PHE A 417 -31.21 -0.85 5.02
N LEU A 418 -29.91 -0.60 5.17
CA LEU A 418 -29.28 0.68 4.85
C LEU A 418 -29.49 1.08 3.38
N LYS A 419 -29.28 0.15 2.44
CA LYS A 419 -29.60 0.35 1.01
C LYS A 419 -31.07 0.73 0.81
N SER A 420 -32.02 0.07 1.49
CA SER A 420 -33.45 0.39 1.40
C SER A 420 -33.82 1.79 1.92
N LYS A 421 -32.91 2.43 2.66
CA LYS A 421 -33.06 3.80 3.21
C LYS A 421 -32.19 4.84 2.50
N GLY A 422 -31.40 4.44 1.49
CA GLY A 422 -30.42 5.32 0.84
C GLY A 422 -29.28 5.76 1.78
N LEU A 423 -28.91 4.90 2.74
CA LEU A 423 -27.83 5.15 3.70
C LEU A 423 -26.63 4.25 3.42
N GLU A 424 -25.45 4.71 3.84
CA GLU A 424 -24.17 4.01 3.77
C GLU A 424 -23.58 3.85 5.19
N ALA A 425 -22.71 2.87 5.39
CA ALA A 425 -22.27 2.45 6.73
C ALA A 425 -21.01 3.16 7.25
N TYR A 426 -20.34 4.00 6.46
CA TYR A 426 -19.02 4.61 6.77
C TYR A 426 -18.89 5.14 8.20
N ASN A 427 -19.81 5.99 8.66
CA ASN A 427 -19.76 6.59 10.00
C ASN A 427 -20.69 5.89 11.02
N THR A 428 -20.83 4.56 10.93
CA THR A 428 -21.75 3.77 11.79
C THR A 428 -21.07 2.64 12.58
N ARG A 429 -21.68 2.28 13.71
CA ARG A 429 -21.49 0.98 14.38
C ARG A 429 -22.82 0.20 14.48
N LEU A 430 -22.72 -1.13 14.65
CA LEU A 430 -23.87 -2.03 14.71
C LEU A 430 -23.97 -2.74 16.06
N PHE A 431 -25.10 -2.57 16.75
CA PHE A 431 -25.42 -3.27 18.00
C PHE A 431 -26.67 -4.14 17.83
N LYS A 432 -26.53 -5.43 18.10
CA LYS A 432 -27.63 -6.41 18.10
C LYS A 432 -28.15 -6.62 19.51
N ILE A 433 -29.41 -6.26 19.73
CA ILE A 433 -30.11 -6.31 21.02
C ILE A 433 -31.22 -7.35 20.89
N VAL A 434 -31.15 -8.44 21.66
CA VAL A 434 -32.18 -9.49 21.67
C VAL A 434 -32.96 -9.40 22.98
N LYS A 435 -34.27 -9.15 22.90
CA LYS A 435 -35.19 -9.11 24.06
C LYS A 435 -36.46 -9.88 23.73
N ASN A 436 -36.88 -10.79 24.60
CA ASN A 436 -38.11 -11.60 24.43
C ASN A 436 -38.21 -12.30 23.05
N ASN A 437 -37.10 -12.88 22.58
CA ASN A 437 -36.94 -13.48 21.24
C ASN A 437 -37.16 -12.52 20.04
N VAL A 438 -37.24 -11.21 20.27
CA VAL A 438 -37.24 -10.20 19.22
C VAL A 438 -35.82 -9.63 19.09
N THR A 439 -35.27 -9.71 17.89
CA THR A 439 -34.00 -9.09 17.53
C THR A 439 -34.23 -7.64 17.07
N LYS A 440 -33.52 -6.71 17.71
CA LYS A 440 -33.41 -5.31 17.31
C LYS A 440 -31.96 -5.00 16.93
N PHE A 441 -31.76 -4.39 15.77
CA PHE A 441 -30.49 -3.82 15.35
C PHE A 441 -30.53 -2.30 15.57
N GLU A 442 -29.60 -1.80 16.37
CA GLU A 442 -29.27 -0.38 16.45
C GLU A 442 -28.08 -0.09 15.52
N ILE A 443 -28.29 0.82 14.58
CA ILE A 443 -27.23 1.36 13.73
C ILE A 443 -26.93 2.77 14.24
N ARG A 444 -25.81 2.94 14.94
CA ARG A 444 -25.48 4.19 15.64
C ARG A 444 -24.53 5.04 14.79
N LEU A 445 -24.94 6.27 14.48
CA LEU A 445 -24.15 7.23 13.72
C LEU A 445 -23.20 8.02 14.64
N ALA A 446 -21.96 8.21 14.19
CA ALA A 446 -21.00 9.12 14.79
C ALA A 446 -21.44 10.58 14.62
N ALA A 447 -21.74 11.25 15.74
CA ALA A 447 -22.28 12.61 15.76
C ALA A 447 -22.14 13.27 17.15
N ILE A 448 -22.09 14.60 17.20
CA ILE A 448 -22.31 15.36 18.45
C ILE A 448 -23.76 15.21 18.92
N GLU A 449 -24.72 15.33 18.00
CA GLU A 449 -26.14 15.20 18.29
C GLU A 449 -26.48 13.79 18.81
N THR A 450 -27.21 13.72 19.91
CA THR A 450 -27.66 12.47 20.56
C THR A 450 -29.17 12.24 20.40
N SER A 451 -29.80 12.84 19.38
CA SER A 451 -31.25 12.76 19.18
C SER A 451 -31.70 11.32 18.86
N PRO A 452 -32.88 10.87 19.36
CA PRO A 452 -33.11 9.43 19.54
C PRO A 452 -33.22 8.62 18.25
N ASP A 453 -33.78 9.20 17.18
CA ASP A 453 -34.14 8.48 15.96
C ASP A 453 -33.89 9.33 14.72
N VAL A 454 -32.89 8.97 13.90
CA VAL A 454 -32.78 9.42 12.49
C VAL A 454 -33.78 8.67 11.63
N ILE A 455 -33.89 7.37 11.89
CA ILE A 455 -34.94 6.50 11.38
C ILE A 455 -35.54 5.82 12.60
N PRO A 456 -36.79 6.16 12.98
CA PRO A 456 -37.50 5.51 14.08
C PRO A 456 -37.60 4.01 13.90
N GLU A 457 -37.85 3.30 15.00
CA GLU A 457 -37.93 1.85 14.99
C GLU A 457 -38.89 1.32 13.90
N ALA A 458 -38.35 0.53 12.97
CA ALA A 458 -39.06 -0.03 11.83
C ALA A 458 -38.80 -1.53 11.71
N ASP A 459 -39.83 -2.29 11.33
CA ASP A 459 -39.69 -3.71 11.04
C ASP A 459 -39.18 -3.91 9.59
N PHE A 460 -38.15 -4.74 9.42
CA PHE A 460 -37.58 -5.11 8.12
C PHE A 460 -37.16 -6.58 8.13
N LYS A 461 -37.66 -7.35 7.16
CA LYS A 461 -37.41 -8.81 7.03
C LYS A 461 -37.52 -9.58 8.38
N GLY A 462 -38.58 -9.28 9.16
CA GLY A 462 -38.87 -9.96 10.43
C GLY A 462 -38.03 -9.51 11.64
N ASN A 463 -37.19 -8.50 11.51
CA ASN A 463 -36.35 -7.95 12.59
C ASN A 463 -36.63 -6.45 12.77
N LYS A 464 -36.32 -5.91 13.95
CA LYS A 464 -36.45 -4.48 14.25
C LYS A 464 -35.17 -3.72 13.94
N PHE A 465 -35.28 -2.53 13.36
CA PHE A 465 -34.16 -1.65 13.04
C PHE A 465 -34.42 -0.24 13.58
N VAL A 466 -33.39 0.38 14.13
CA VAL A 466 -33.38 1.81 14.47
C VAL A 466 -32.06 2.42 14.02
N VAL A 467 -32.09 3.67 13.56
CA VAL A 467 -30.88 4.45 13.27
C VAL A 467 -30.78 5.58 14.28
N THR A 468 -29.81 5.50 15.18
CA THR A 468 -29.57 6.44 16.29
C THR A 468 -28.38 7.35 15.98
N LYS A 469 -28.18 8.40 16.78
CA LYS A 469 -26.98 9.26 16.73
C LYS A 469 -26.28 9.33 18.08
N GLY A 470 -25.08 9.89 18.08
CA GLY A 470 -24.35 10.26 19.29
C GLY A 470 -23.09 9.45 19.52
N ASP A 471 -22.70 8.58 18.58
CA ASP A 471 -21.47 7.82 18.73
C ASP A 471 -20.27 8.77 18.78
N TYR A 472 -19.37 8.54 19.72
CA TYR A 472 -18.21 9.39 20.01
C TYR A 472 -18.52 10.89 20.26
N SER A 473 -19.77 11.26 20.60
CA SER A 473 -20.23 12.66 20.74
C SER A 473 -19.25 13.65 21.42
N PRO A 474 -18.67 13.37 22.62
CA PRO A 474 -17.74 14.31 23.26
C PRO A 474 -16.42 14.47 22.49
N ILE A 475 -15.96 13.43 21.78
CA ILE A 475 -14.78 13.47 20.90
C ILE A 475 -15.09 14.31 19.65
N MET A 476 -16.23 14.04 19.00
CA MET A 476 -16.69 14.80 17.83
C MET A 476 -16.87 16.29 18.15
N LYS A 477 -17.26 16.64 19.37
CA LYS A 477 -17.37 18.03 19.84
C LYS A 477 -16.04 18.76 19.87
N LEU A 478 -14.97 18.11 20.33
CA LEU A 478 -13.61 18.67 20.35
C LEU A 478 -13.10 18.86 18.92
N LEU A 479 -13.26 17.84 18.07
CA LEU A 479 -12.92 17.91 16.65
C LEU A 479 -13.59 19.13 15.97
N VAL A 480 -14.91 19.28 16.11
CA VAL A 480 -15.68 20.38 15.48
C VAL A 480 -15.25 21.77 15.97
N GLN A 481 -14.84 21.89 17.24
CA GLN A 481 -14.25 23.13 17.77
C GLN A 481 -12.94 23.48 17.08
N HIS A 482 -12.05 22.51 16.86
CA HIS A 482 -10.79 22.72 16.18
C HIS A 482 -10.96 23.00 14.67
N LEU A 483 -11.86 22.30 13.97
CA LEU A 483 -12.23 22.66 12.59
C LEU A 483 -12.79 24.09 12.49
N GLY A 484 -13.51 24.55 13.51
CA GLY A 484 -14.00 25.92 13.60
C GLY A 484 -12.86 26.95 13.63
N LYS A 485 -11.86 26.73 14.50
CA LYS A 485 -10.66 27.57 14.56
C LYS A 485 -9.82 27.50 13.28
N ALA A 486 -9.65 26.30 12.70
CA ALA A 486 -8.97 26.14 11.42
C ALA A 486 -9.65 26.99 10.33
N LYS A 487 -10.98 27.01 10.28
CA LYS A 487 -11.74 27.79 9.27
C LYS A 487 -11.41 29.28 9.29
N GLU A 488 -11.12 29.87 10.45
CA GLU A 488 -10.71 31.28 10.59
C GLU A 488 -9.38 31.58 9.86
N HIS A 489 -8.55 30.55 9.68
CA HIS A 489 -7.23 30.64 9.04
C HIS A 489 -7.17 30.06 7.63
N ALA A 490 -8.30 29.62 7.06
CA ALA A 490 -8.39 29.14 5.68
C ALA A 490 -7.85 30.14 4.65
N ALA A 491 -7.15 29.66 3.64
CA ALA A 491 -6.58 30.43 2.54
C ALA A 491 -7.64 30.90 1.54
N ASN A 492 -8.65 30.08 1.26
CA ASN A 492 -9.68 30.36 0.25
C ASN A 492 -11.08 29.86 0.66
N ASP A 493 -12.08 30.10 -0.19
CA ASP A 493 -13.48 29.73 0.09
C ASP A 493 -13.79 28.24 -0.10
N PHE A 494 -12.99 27.47 -0.85
CA PHE A 494 -13.16 26.02 -0.92
C PHE A 494 -12.77 25.37 0.42
N GLU A 495 -11.65 25.78 1.01
CA GLU A 495 -11.24 25.35 2.36
C GLU A 495 -12.28 25.71 3.42
N LYS A 496 -12.81 26.93 3.40
CA LYS A 496 -13.88 27.33 4.35
C LYS A 496 -15.11 26.45 4.23
N LYS A 497 -15.62 26.26 3.01
CA LYS A 497 -16.83 25.47 2.76
C LYS A 497 -16.60 23.99 3.07
N MET A 498 -15.44 23.44 2.71
CA MET A 498 -15.01 22.09 3.08
C MET A 498 -15.11 21.89 4.59
N LEU A 499 -14.52 22.81 5.38
CA LEU A 499 -14.56 22.73 6.84
C LEU A 499 -15.96 22.93 7.41
N GLU A 500 -16.80 23.80 6.84
CA GLU A 500 -18.21 23.95 7.24
C GLU A 500 -19.03 22.67 7.02
N HIS A 501 -18.81 22.02 5.88
CA HIS A 501 -19.43 20.74 5.54
C HIS A 501 -18.95 19.61 6.46
N TYR A 502 -17.66 19.54 6.79
CA TYR A 502 -17.12 18.60 7.79
C TYR A 502 -17.65 18.89 9.19
N GLN A 503 -17.69 20.15 9.63
CA GLN A 503 -18.30 20.53 10.92
C GLN A 503 -19.77 20.08 10.98
N LYS A 504 -20.55 20.27 9.91
CA LYS A 504 -21.93 19.78 9.81
C LYS A 504 -21.99 18.24 9.86
N SER A 505 -21.11 17.54 9.15
CA SER A 505 -21.00 16.08 9.18
C SER A 505 -20.82 15.57 10.61
N PHE A 506 -19.77 15.99 11.30
CA PHE A 506 -19.47 15.50 12.66
C PHE A 506 -20.47 16.01 13.71
N THR A 507 -21.14 17.14 13.49
CA THR A 507 -22.23 17.58 14.36
C THR A 507 -23.46 16.69 14.23
N THR A 508 -23.86 16.37 13.00
CA THR A 508 -25.18 15.79 12.68
C THR A 508 -25.17 14.31 12.31
N GLY A 509 -24.00 13.70 12.09
CA GLY A 509 -23.85 12.36 11.53
C GLY A 509 -24.14 12.24 10.03
N SER A 510 -24.22 13.35 9.30
CA SER A 510 -24.60 13.36 7.88
C SER A 510 -23.43 13.05 6.95
N LEU A 511 -23.39 11.84 6.39
CA LEU A 511 -22.41 11.47 5.36
C LEU A 511 -22.57 12.29 4.06
N ASP A 512 -23.78 12.74 3.71
CA ASP A 512 -23.97 13.67 2.59
C ASP A 512 -23.25 15.00 2.82
N ALA A 513 -23.29 15.53 4.05
CA ALA A 513 -22.52 16.72 4.41
C ALA A 513 -21.01 16.43 4.32
N HIS A 514 -20.55 15.23 4.68
CA HIS A 514 -19.16 14.84 4.47
C HIS A 514 -18.79 14.87 2.98
N LYS A 515 -19.58 14.21 2.13
CA LYS A 515 -19.40 14.16 0.67
C LYS A 515 -19.45 15.54 0.02
N ASP A 516 -20.28 16.46 0.52
CA ASP A 516 -20.26 17.86 0.08
C ASP A 516 -18.93 18.55 0.44
N GLY A 517 -18.37 18.26 1.61
CA GLY A 517 -17.04 18.72 2.00
C GLY A 517 -15.96 18.17 1.07
N SER A 518 -15.96 16.87 0.80
CA SER A 518 -15.06 16.21 -0.15
C SER A 518 -15.19 16.79 -1.56
N ARG A 519 -16.39 17.19 -2.00
CA ARG A 519 -16.61 17.90 -3.28
C ARG A 519 -16.01 19.30 -3.32
N GLN A 520 -15.86 19.99 -2.18
CA GLN A 520 -15.11 21.25 -2.11
C GLN A 520 -13.60 20.99 -2.05
N TRP A 521 -13.18 19.97 -1.30
CA TRP A 521 -11.79 19.52 -1.20
C TRP A 521 -11.19 19.19 -2.58
N ILE A 522 -11.88 18.40 -3.40
CA ILE A 522 -11.45 18.04 -4.78
C ILE A 522 -11.28 19.28 -5.68
N LYS A 523 -12.07 20.34 -5.44
CA LYS A 523 -12.02 21.63 -6.17
C LYS A 523 -10.93 22.57 -5.66
N ASN A 524 -10.44 22.38 -4.42
CA ASN A 524 -9.33 23.13 -3.86
C ASN A 524 -8.01 22.65 -4.46
N LYS A 525 -7.61 23.19 -5.62
CA LYS A 525 -6.35 22.87 -6.29
C LYS A 525 -5.17 23.60 -5.64
N ASP A 526 -3.99 23.00 -5.70
CA ASP A 526 -2.71 23.56 -5.25
C ASP A 526 -2.67 24.12 -3.80
N PRO A 527 -3.31 23.49 -2.78
CA PRO A 527 -3.27 24.04 -1.43
C PRO A 527 -1.90 23.87 -0.78
N ILE A 528 -1.38 24.94 -0.16
CA ILE A 528 -0.10 24.88 0.57
C ILE A 528 -0.15 23.93 1.78
N ILE A 529 -1.34 23.71 2.33
CA ILE A 529 -1.62 22.73 3.39
C ILE A 529 -2.76 21.86 2.89
N GLU A 530 -2.46 20.61 2.60
CA GLU A 530 -3.45 19.60 2.26
C GLU A 530 -3.97 18.93 3.53
N THR A 531 -5.25 18.57 3.53
CA THR A 531 -5.85 17.86 4.65
C THR A 531 -7.08 17.07 4.21
N TYR A 532 -7.27 15.91 4.84
CA TYR A 532 -8.50 15.15 4.82
C TYR A 532 -8.73 14.57 6.22
N ILE A 533 -9.99 14.41 6.63
CA ILE A 533 -10.37 14.03 8.00
C ILE A 533 -11.78 13.45 8.03
N GLY A 534 -11.97 12.22 8.53
CA GLY A 534 -13.28 11.56 8.56
C GLY A 534 -13.23 10.07 8.88
N PHE A 535 -14.36 9.39 8.64
CA PHE A 535 -14.44 7.92 8.66
C PHE A 535 -14.22 7.43 7.24
N ILE A 536 -12.96 7.16 6.86
CA ILE A 536 -12.54 7.09 5.45
C ILE A 536 -12.33 5.65 4.98
N GLU A 537 -11.37 4.94 5.57
CA GLU A 537 -10.93 3.64 5.08
C GLU A 537 -11.63 2.48 5.80
N THR A 538 -12.07 1.46 5.04
CA THR A 538 -12.95 0.40 5.56
C THR A 538 -12.26 -0.94 5.82
N TYR A 539 -10.92 -0.99 5.82
CA TYR A 539 -10.15 -2.23 5.88
C TYR A 539 -10.41 -3.05 7.15
N ARG A 540 -10.56 -2.37 8.29
CA ARG A 540 -10.62 -2.97 9.63
C ARG A 540 -12.03 -3.30 10.12
N ASP A 541 -13.06 -2.95 9.34
CA ASP A 541 -14.41 -3.51 9.53
C ASP A 541 -14.44 -4.93 8.95
N PRO A 542 -14.75 -5.98 9.73
CA PRO A 542 -14.88 -7.34 9.18
C PRO A 542 -15.94 -7.46 8.06
N ALA A 543 -16.88 -6.51 7.98
CA ALA A 543 -17.86 -6.42 6.90
C ALA A 543 -17.43 -5.52 5.71
N GLY A 544 -16.28 -4.84 5.80
CA GLY A 544 -15.73 -3.97 4.74
C GLY A 544 -16.62 -2.79 4.36
N SER A 545 -17.30 -2.17 5.33
CA SER A 545 -18.38 -1.21 5.09
C SER A 545 -18.39 0.03 6.01
N ARG A 546 -17.73 -0.05 7.16
CA ARG A 546 -17.59 1.03 8.16
C ARG A 546 -16.17 1.56 8.09
N GLY A 547 -16.01 2.88 8.12
CA GLY A 547 -14.71 3.53 8.07
C GLY A 547 -14.07 3.60 9.46
N GLU A 548 -12.77 3.36 9.53
CA GLU A 548 -11.96 3.83 10.66
C GLU A 548 -11.88 5.37 10.61
N PHE A 549 -11.83 6.02 11.78
CA PHE A 549 -11.55 7.44 11.83
C PHE A 549 -10.07 7.71 11.51
N GLU A 550 -9.81 8.55 10.52
CA GLU A 550 -8.48 9.08 10.24
C GLU A 550 -8.51 10.59 10.02
N GLY A 551 -7.33 11.20 10.08
CA GLY A 551 -7.12 12.57 9.63
C GLY A 551 -5.66 12.88 9.41
N PHE A 552 -5.35 13.55 8.30
CA PHE A 552 -3.99 13.98 7.98
C PHE A 552 -3.90 15.48 7.70
N VAL A 553 -2.71 16.02 7.95
CA VAL A 553 -2.28 17.36 7.60
C VAL A 553 -0.90 17.25 6.99
N ALA A 554 -0.76 17.67 5.75
CA ALA A 554 0.49 17.63 5.01
C ALA A 554 0.77 18.97 4.33
N MET A 555 2.04 19.32 4.18
CA MET A 555 2.49 20.64 3.77
C MET A 555 3.25 20.53 2.46
N VAL A 556 3.02 21.45 1.51
CA VAL A 556 3.73 21.43 0.23
C VAL A 556 5.23 21.62 0.44
N ASN A 557 6.02 20.60 0.11
CA ASN A 557 7.46 20.70 0.02
C ASN A 557 7.79 21.43 -1.28
N LYS A 558 7.93 22.76 -1.20
CA LYS A 558 8.19 23.63 -2.36
C LYS A 558 9.48 23.25 -3.11
N PRO A 559 10.65 23.02 -2.47
CA PRO A 559 11.86 22.60 -3.17
C PRO A 559 11.69 21.29 -3.97
N MET A 560 10.96 20.32 -3.43
CA MET A 560 10.69 19.07 -4.15
C MET A 560 9.68 19.28 -5.29
N SER A 561 8.64 20.07 -5.04
CA SER A 561 7.62 20.41 -6.05
C SER A 561 8.19 21.25 -7.20
N GLU A 562 9.24 22.05 -6.98
CA GLU A 562 10.00 22.74 -8.05
C GLU A 562 10.73 21.76 -8.98
N LYS A 563 11.32 20.68 -8.44
CA LYS A 563 11.92 19.60 -9.25
C LYS A 563 10.84 18.90 -10.09
N PHE A 564 9.71 18.55 -9.47
CA PHE A 564 8.62 17.91 -10.18
C PHE A 564 7.96 18.81 -11.23
N ASN A 565 7.74 20.09 -10.95
CA ASN A 565 7.29 21.07 -11.96
C ASN A 565 8.27 21.16 -13.14
N THR A 566 9.57 21.08 -12.89
CA THR A 566 10.59 21.02 -13.96
C THR A 566 10.48 19.73 -14.79
N LEU A 567 10.10 18.61 -14.17
CA LEU A 567 9.83 17.34 -14.85
C LEU A 567 8.53 17.40 -15.68
N VAL A 568 7.43 17.94 -15.12
CA VAL A 568 6.15 18.18 -15.82
C VAL A 568 6.34 19.08 -17.04
N ASN A 569 7.07 20.19 -16.89
CA ASN A 569 7.38 21.11 -18.00
C ASN A 569 8.23 20.48 -19.12
N LYS A 570 8.89 19.34 -18.86
CA LYS A 570 9.64 18.57 -19.86
C LYS A 570 8.92 17.31 -20.33
N ALA A 571 7.80 16.94 -19.72
CA ALA A 571 7.17 15.62 -19.86
C ALA A 571 6.94 15.23 -21.33
N GLU A 572 6.34 16.09 -22.15
CA GLU A 572 6.09 15.83 -23.57
C GLU A 572 7.37 15.48 -24.35
N SER A 573 8.51 16.11 -24.01
CA SER A 573 9.80 15.79 -24.63
C SER A 573 10.36 14.46 -24.10
N LEU A 574 10.18 14.16 -22.81
CA LEU A 574 10.67 12.93 -22.19
C LEU A 574 9.86 11.69 -22.63
N LEU A 575 8.55 11.83 -22.87
CA LEU A 575 7.69 10.76 -23.40
C LEU A 575 8.21 10.23 -24.75
N THR A 576 8.81 11.07 -25.60
CA THR A 576 9.39 10.64 -26.88
C THR A 576 10.58 9.67 -26.75
N ARG A 577 11.12 9.50 -25.55
CA ARG A 577 12.22 8.58 -25.25
C ARG A 577 11.73 7.19 -24.85
N LEU A 578 10.46 7.05 -24.47
CA LEU A 578 9.88 5.77 -24.08
C LEU A 578 9.92 4.78 -25.26
N PRO A 579 10.05 3.47 -25.02
CA PRO A 579 10.32 2.50 -26.08
C PRO A 579 9.13 2.23 -27.02
N TRP A 580 8.06 3.03 -26.97
CA TRP A 580 6.93 2.96 -27.90
C TRP A 580 6.89 4.11 -28.90
N THR A 581 6.14 3.88 -29.99
CA THR A 581 6.01 4.88 -31.06
C THR A 581 4.90 5.86 -30.71
N LYS A 582 4.88 7.02 -31.38
CA LYS A 582 3.97 8.13 -31.07
C LYS A 582 2.49 7.72 -31.09
N GLU A 583 2.13 6.76 -31.94
CA GLU A 583 0.76 6.28 -32.12
C GLU A 583 0.23 5.53 -30.88
N PHE A 584 1.14 5.03 -30.03
CA PHE A 584 0.85 4.37 -28.75
C PHE A 584 0.94 5.33 -27.56
N GLU A 585 1.17 6.62 -27.80
CA GLU A 585 1.17 7.68 -26.78
C GLU A 585 -0.12 8.53 -26.89
N LYS A 586 -0.50 9.19 -25.79
CA LYS A 586 -1.71 10.04 -25.74
C LYS A 586 -1.60 11.20 -26.74
N ASP A 587 -2.69 11.50 -27.45
CA ASP A 587 -2.70 12.56 -28.50
C ASP A 587 -2.42 13.97 -27.94
N THR A 588 -2.65 14.16 -26.65
CA THR A 588 -2.33 15.38 -25.90
C THR A 588 -1.94 14.97 -24.49
N PHE A 589 -0.79 15.43 -24.00
CA PHE A 589 -0.39 15.20 -22.62
C PHE A 589 -1.16 16.17 -21.71
N LEU A 590 -2.06 15.62 -20.90
CA LEU A 590 -2.71 16.39 -19.84
C LEU A 590 -1.72 16.52 -18.68
N GLN A 591 -1.13 17.71 -18.50
CA GLN A 591 -0.22 17.99 -17.38
C GLN A 591 -0.95 17.75 -16.05
N PRO A 592 -0.50 16.79 -15.21
CA PRO A 592 -1.06 16.61 -13.89
C PRO A 592 -0.48 17.64 -12.91
N ASP A 593 -1.27 18.03 -11.91
CA ASP A 593 -0.77 18.65 -10.68
C ASP A 593 0.05 17.58 -9.94
N PHE A 594 1.37 17.77 -9.89
CA PHE A 594 2.29 16.83 -9.25
C PHE A 594 3.02 17.50 -8.09
N THR A 595 2.39 17.43 -6.92
CA THR A 595 2.80 18.14 -5.71
C THR A 595 3.33 17.17 -4.64
N SER A 596 4.52 17.48 -4.10
CA SER A 596 5.14 16.70 -3.02
C SER A 596 4.71 17.24 -1.66
N LEU A 597 4.17 16.39 -0.79
CA LEU A 597 3.72 16.79 0.54
C LEU A 597 4.53 16.14 1.67
N ASP A 598 4.92 16.93 2.66
CA ASP A 598 5.49 16.42 3.91
C ASP A 598 4.40 16.38 4.98
N VAL A 599 4.13 15.20 5.53
CA VAL A 599 3.17 14.99 6.62
C VAL A 599 3.63 15.73 7.88
N LEU A 600 2.78 16.62 8.38
CA LEU A 600 2.91 17.20 9.73
C LEU A 600 2.23 16.32 10.79
N SER A 601 1.11 15.71 10.41
CA SER A 601 0.33 14.83 11.28
C SER A 601 -0.47 13.84 10.44
N PHE A 602 -0.45 12.57 10.81
CA PHE A 602 -1.38 11.54 10.36
C PHE A 602 -1.86 10.81 11.61
N SER A 603 -3.16 10.89 11.88
CA SER A 603 -3.79 10.29 13.07
C SER A 603 -4.82 9.24 12.66
N GLY A 604 -4.73 8.05 13.23
CA GLY A 604 -5.50 6.86 12.87
C GLY A 604 -4.79 5.61 13.41
N SER A 605 -4.99 4.44 12.79
CA SER A 605 -3.96 3.39 12.78
C SER A 605 -3.09 3.51 11.51
N ASP A 606 -1.86 2.97 11.54
CA ASP A 606 -0.85 3.09 10.46
C ASP A 606 -1.12 2.12 9.28
N ASP A 607 -2.27 2.27 8.66
CA ASP A 607 -2.68 1.52 7.46
C ASP A 607 -2.13 2.13 6.16
N GLU A 608 -2.19 1.39 5.05
CA GLU A 608 -1.58 1.80 3.79
C GLU A 608 -2.26 3.05 3.21
N ILE A 609 -1.51 4.15 3.14
CA ILE A 609 -1.95 5.41 2.53
C ILE A 609 -1.99 5.22 1.01
N ARG A 610 -3.20 5.19 0.44
CA ARG A 610 -3.42 4.90 -0.99
C ARG A 610 -3.46 6.15 -1.87
N GLN A 611 -3.13 5.94 -3.13
CA GLN A 611 -3.32 6.86 -4.26
C GLN A 611 -4.21 6.18 -5.32
N ASN A 612 -4.85 6.96 -6.21
CA ASN A 612 -5.78 6.53 -7.28
C ASN A 612 -7.18 6.05 -6.80
N GLU A 613 -8.34 6.54 -7.27
CA GLU A 613 -8.70 7.20 -8.55
C GLU A 613 -9.75 8.34 -8.39
N GLY A 614 -9.77 9.32 -9.30
CA GLY A 614 -10.86 10.33 -9.36
C GLY A 614 -10.82 11.42 -8.27
N PHE A 615 -9.77 11.40 -7.46
CA PHE A 615 -9.50 12.31 -6.34
C PHE A 615 -8.10 12.95 -6.49
N LYS A 616 -7.55 13.55 -5.42
CA LYS A 616 -6.19 14.10 -5.42
C LYS A 616 -5.14 13.01 -5.15
N ASN A 617 -4.19 12.81 -6.06
CA ASN A 617 -3.03 11.97 -5.81
C ASN A 617 -1.97 12.78 -5.04
N VAL A 618 -1.41 12.18 -3.98
CA VAL A 618 -0.56 12.87 -3.00
C VAL A 618 0.64 12.00 -2.67
N SER A 619 1.84 12.40 -3.07
CA SER A 619 3.08 11.74 -2.66
C SER A 619 3.56 12.29 -1.31
N LEU A 620 3.68 11.39 -0.32
CA LEU A 620 4.08 11.74 1.04
C LEU A 620 5.61 11.66 1.19
N GLY A 621 6.25 12.75 0.77
CA GLY A 621 7.69 12.89 0.57
C GLY A 621 8.55 12.60 1.79
N ASN A 622 8.03 12.73 3.02
CA ASN A 622 8.77 12.45 4.25
C ASN A 622 8.48 11.06 4.89
N VAL A 623 7.34 10.44 4.60
CA VAL A 623 6.98 9.10 5.11
C VAL A 623 7.88 8.03 4.49
N ILE A 624 8.13 8.13 3.19
CA ILE A 624 8.83 7.06 2.46
C ILE A 624 10.35 7.04 2.76
N PRO A 625 11.06 8.18 2.85
CA PRO A 625 12.42 8.22 3.36
C PRO A 625 12.55 7.65 4.79
N ALA A 626 11.58 7.93 5.67
CA ALA A 626 11.57 7.39 7.02
C ALA A 626 11.43 5.84 7.04
N ALA A 627 10.64 5.27 6.12
CA ALA A 627 10.57 3.82 5.93
C ALA A 627 11.92 3.19 5.54
N TYR A 628 12.80 3.93 4.84
CA TYR A 628 14.12 3.43 4.41
C TYR A 628 15.28 3.75 5.37
N LYS A 629 15.23 4.85 6.14
CA LYS A 629 16.30 5.25 7.08
C LYS A 629 16.68 4.14 8.07
N ASP A 630 17.96 3.81 8.22
CA ASP A 630 18.47 2.74 9.10
C ASP A 630 17.92 1.33 8.78
N ALA A 631 17.39 1.11 7.57
CA ALA A 631 16.98 -0.23 7.12
C ALA A 631 18.20 -1.07 6.75
N LYS A 632 18.44 -2.17 7.47
CA LYS A 632 19.38 -3.22 7.03
C LYS A 632 19.00 -3.72 5.63
N THR A 633 20.01 -3.94 4.80
CA THR A 633 19.91 -4.48 3.44
C THR A 633 20.51 -5.89 3.42
N PRO A 634 19.77 -6.93 3.88
CA PRO A 634 20.26 -8.30 3.80
C PRO A 634 20.50 -8.71 2.34
N PHE A 635 21.28 -9.76 2.14
CA PHE A 635 21.59 -10.34 0.84
C PHE A 635 22.41 -9.46 -0.12
N LEU A 636 23.00 -8.36 0.36
CA LEU A 636 23.89 -7.50 -0.41
C LEU A 636 25.34 -7.61 0.09
N THR A 637 26.29 -7.24 -0.78
CA THR A 637 27.67 -6.97 -0.33
C THR A 637 27.70 -5.75 0.60
N GLN A 638 28.80 -5.56 1.35
CA GLN A 638 28.96 -4.35 2.16
C GLN A 638 29.06 -3.09 1.28
N GLU A 639 29.65 -3.20 0.09
CA GLU A 639 29.75 -2.09 -0.88
C GLU A 639 28.36 -1.66 -1.37
N ASP A 640 27.56 -2.62 -1.83
CA ASP A 640 26.17 -2.41 -2.27
C ASP A 640 25.27 -1.88 -1.14
N SER A 641 25.47 -2.40 0.08
CA SER A 641 24.76 -1.91 1.28
C SER A 641 25.08 -0.45 1.56
N ASN A 642 26.36 -0.05 1.51
CA ASN A 642 26.79 1.34 1.71
C ASN A 642 26.22 2.27 0.60
N ILE A 643 26.14 1.78 -0.64
CA ILE A 643 25.53 2.52 -1.77
C ILE A 643 24.05 2.76 -1.51
N LEU A 644 23.28 1.73 -1.12
CA LEU A 644 21.87 1.91 -0.79
C LEU A 644 21.66 2.78 0.45
N GLU A 645 22.49 2.66 1.49
CA GLU A 645 22.43 3.53 2.67
C GLU A 645 22.58 5.01 2.30
N LYS A 646 23.52 5.35 1.40
CA LYS A 646 23.73 6.73 0.92
C LYS A 646 22.65 7.20 -0.06
N LEU A 647 22.25 6.37 -1.03
CA LEU A 647 21.57 6.83 -2.26
C LEU A 647 20.15 6.29 -2.47
N ARG A 648 19.65 5.36 -1.65
CA ARG A 648 18.32 4.78 -1.85
C ARG A 648 17.19 5.81 -1.77
N ILE A 649 17.30 6.79 -0.89
CA ILE A 649 16.29 7.86 -0.75
C ILE A 649 16.22 8.73 -2.02
N PRO A 650 17.30 9.39 -2.48
CA PRO A 650 17.23 10.19 -3.72
C PRO A 650 17.00 9.34 -4.98
N ALA A 651 17.45 8.08 -5.01
CA ALA A 651 17.09 7.14 -6.08
C ALA A 651 15.57 6.87 -6.12
N PHE A 652 14.94 6.72 -4.95
CA PHE A 652 13.51 6.52 -4.82
C PHE A 652 12.70 7.78 -5.17
N GLU A 653 13.19 8.98 -4.84
CA GLU A 653 12.58 10.25 -5.29
C GLU A 653 12.51 10.34 -6.83
N VAL A 654 13.60 9.98 -7.51
CA VAL A 654 13.65 9.88 -8.98
C VAL A 654 12.68 8.81 -9.48
N GLN A 655 12.67 7.63 -8.86
CA GLN A 655 11.80 6.53 -9.25
C GLN A 655 10.32 6.91 -9.16
N VAL A 656 9.84 7.47 -8.04
CA VAL A 656 8.45 7.90 -7.88
C VAL A 656 8.09 9.02 -8.85
N GLY A 657 8.95 10.03 -8.99
CA GLY A 657 8.71 11.12 -9.93
C GLY A 657 8.50 10.65 -11.37
N LEU A 658 9.21 9.62 -11.79
CA LEU A 658 9.08 9.03 -13.12
C LEU A 658 7.94 8.02 -13.22
N HIS A 659 7.75 7.19 -12.20
CA HIS A 659 6.68 6.18 -12.08
C HIS A 659 5.29 6.83 -12.19
N GLU A 660 5.02 7.87 -11.40
CA GLU A 660 3.71 8.52 -11.40
C GLU A 660 3.49 9.35 -12.68
N LEU A 661 4.40 10.28 -12.97
CA LEU A 661 4.21 11.27 -14.03
C LEU A 661 4.38 10.71 -15.43
N LEU A 662 5.37 9.83 -15.62
CA LEU A 662 5.74 9.30 -16.94
C LEU A 662 5.46 7.81 -17.08
N GLY A 663 5.30 7.06 -15.98
CA GLY A 663 4.69 5.74 -15.97
C GLY A 663 3.18 5.88 -16.17
N HIS A 664 2.39 6.04 -15.11
CA HIS A 664 0.92 6.15 -15.21
C HIS A 664 0.44 7.29 -16.13
N GLY A 665 1.17 8.41 -16.17
CA GLY A 665 0.85 9.52 -17.08
C GLY A 665 1.03 9.24 -18.57
N SER A 666 1.71 8.16 -18.98
CA SER A 666 1.95 7.81 -20.39
C SER A 666 1.08 6.66 -20.92
N GLY A 667 1.10 6.46 -22.24
CA GLY A 667 0.47 5.34 -22.93
C GLY A 667 -0.99 5.59 -23.32
N LYS A 668 -1.34 5.25 -24.57
CA LYS A 668 -2.69 5.38 -25.12
C LYS A 668 -3.44 4.05 -25.10
N MET A 669 -4.66 4.07 -24.60
CA MET A 669 -5.63 2.99 -24.78
C MET A 669 -6.32 3.15 -26.13
N PHE A 670 -6.22 2.14 -27.00
CA PHE A 670 -6.97 2.06 -28.25
C PHE A 670 -8.41 1.63 -27.97
N CYS A 671 -9.37 2.52 -28.23
CA CYS A 671 -10.77 2.35 -27.90
C CYS A 671 -11.66 2.54 -29.13
N GLN A 672 -12.67 1.69 -29.25
CA GLN A 672 -13.83 1.93 -30.09
C GLN A 672 -14.73 2.97 -29.41
N THR A 673 -15.17 3.96 -30.18
CA THR A 673 -16.12 5.00 -29.76
C THR A 673 -17.45 4.79 -30.47
N ASN A 674 -18.49 5.55 -30.10
CA ASN A 674 -19.78 5.52 -30.82
C ASN A 674 -19.63 5.96 -32.29
N ASP A 675 -18.60 6.74 -32.61
CA ASP A 675 -18.35 7.36 -33.90
C ASP A 675 -17.19 6.70 -34.68
N GLY A 676 -16.65 5.59 -34.19
CA GLY A 676 -15.53 4.86 -34.82
C GLY A 676 -14.47 4.39 -33.83
N PHE A 677 -13.26 4.91 -33.97
CA PHE A 677 -12.10 4.59 -33.11
C PHE A 677 -11.42 5.87 -32.64
N ASN A 678 -10.78 5.84 -31.46
CA ASN A 678 -9.91 6.94 -31.00
C ASN A 678 -8.49 6.92 -31.62
N PHE A 679 -8.27 6.07 -32.63
CA PHE A 679 -6.98 5.84 -33.29
C PHE A 679 -7.22 5.50 -34.76
N ASP A 680 -6.20 5.70 -35.60
CA ASP A 680 -6.27 5.33 -37.01
C ASP A 680 -6.08 3.80 -37.16
N ALA A 681 -7.19 3.08 -37.34
CA ALA A 681 -7.19 1.63 -37.46
C ALA A 681 -6.63 1.10 -38.81
N ASP A 682 -6.44 1.98 -39.81
CA ASP A 682 -5.92 1.60 -41.12
C ASP A 682 -4.41 1.80 -41.24
N GLU A 683 -3.86 2.87 -40.64
CA GLU A 683 -2.43 3.17 -40.67
C GLU A 683 -1.65 2.53 -39.50
N ILE A 684 -2.23 2.43 -38.29
CA ILE A 684 -1.48 2.00 -37.10
C ILE A 684 -1.22 0.49 -37.11
N LYS A 685 0.06 0.13 -37.03
CA LYS A 685 0.55 -1.26 -37.02
C LYS A 685 1.05 -1.68 -35.64
N HIS A 686 0.73 -2.91 -35.27
CA HIS A 686 1.21 -3.56 -34.07
C HIS A 686 2.72 -3.84 -34.17
N PRO A 687 3.56 -3.29 -33.26
CA PRO A 687 5.01 -3.19 -33.47
C PRO A 687 5.77 -4.52 -33.47
N PHE A 688 5.19 -5.60 -32.92
CA PHE A 688 5.81 -6.94 -32.93
C PHE A 688 5.32 -7.87 -34.04
N THR A 689 4.18 -7.55 -34.67
CA THR A 689 3.57 -8.43 -35.70
C THR A 689 3.49 -7.78 -37.08
N GLY A 690 3.67 -6.46 -37.16
CA GLY A 690 3.56 -5.67 -38.40
C GLY A 690 2.14 -5.55 -38.96
N ARG A 691 1.14 -6.17 -38.31
CA ARG A 691 -0.27 -6.19 -38.73
C ARG A 691 -1.03 -4.98 -38.18
N LYS A 692 -2.19 -4.66 -38.76
CA LYS A 692 -3.14 -3.68 -38.19
C LYS A 692 -3.53 -4.08 -36.76
N ILE A 693 -3.87 -3.09 -35.93
CA ILE A 693 -4.42 -3.32 -34.60
C ILE A 693 -5.75 -4.10 -34.71
N SER A 694 -5.81 -5.28 -34.09
CA SER A 694 -6.99 -6.15 -34.07
C SER A 694 -7.62 -6.30 -32.67
N THR A 695 -6.98 -5.74 -31.64
CA THR A 695 -7.44 -5.73 -30.25
C THR A 695 -7.51 -4.30 -29.73
N PHE A 696 -8.65 -3.94 -29.13
CA PHE A 696 -8.96 -2.61 -28.62
C PHE A 696 -10.10 -2.73 -27.60
N TYR A 697 -10.25 -1.73 -26.71
CA TYR A 697 -11.37 -1.63 -25.79
C TYR A 697 -12.65 -1.29 -26.56
N LYS A 698 -13.76 -1.99 -26.31
CA LYS A 698 -15.06 -1.65 -26.91
C LYS A 698 -15.74 -0.51 -26.16
N VAL A 699 -16.81 0.02 -26.73
CA VAL A 699 -17.65 1.04 -26.08
C VAL A 699 -18.11 0.56 -24.70
N GLY A 700 -17.67 1.24 -23.65
CA GLY A 700 -17.98 0.92 -22.25
C GLY A 700 -17.00 -0.02 -21.54
N GLU A 701 -16.02 -0.59 -22.25
CA GLU A 701 -14.93 -1.36 -21.63
C GLU A 701 -13.84 -0.38 -21.10
N THR A 702 -13.37 -0.63 -19.88
CA THR A 702 -12.23 0.06 -19.24
C THR A 702 -11.07 -0.92 -19.02
N TYR A 703 -9.89 -0.39 -18.66
CA TYR A 703 -8.72 -1.17 -18.26
C TYR A 703 -9.09 -2.27 -17.24
N ASP A 704 -9.68 -1.88 -16.12
CA ASP A 704 -10.01 -2.78 -14.99
C ASP A 704 -11.12 -3.77 -15.35
N SER A 705 -12.04 -3.39 -16.23
CA SER A 705 -13.09 -4.30 -16.70
C SER A 705 -12.55 -5.48 -17.51
N LEU A 706 -11.41 -5.32 -18.19
CA LEU A 706 -10.78 -6.37 -19.01
C LEU A 706 -9.62 -7.08 -18.30
N PHE A 707 -8.75 -6.32 -17.63
CA PHE A 707 -7.59 -6.87 -16.94
C PHE A 707 -7.95 -7.46 -15.56
N THR A 708 -9.05 -7.02 -14.96
CA THR A 708 -9.59 -7.51 -13.69
C THR A 708 -8.51 -7.59 -12.60
N SER A 709 -8.30 -8.74 -11.95
CA SER A 709 -7.32 -8.90 -10.88
C SER A 709 -5.85 -8.77 -11.33
N LEU A 710 -5.58 -8.79 -12.64
CA LEU A 710 -4.25 -8.53 -13.19
C LEU A 710 -3.97 -7.03 -13.38
N GLY A 711 -5.01 -6.19 -13.45
CA GLY A 711 -4.91 -4.79 -13.84
C GLY A 711 -3.88 -4.02 -13.03
N SER A 712 -4.13 -3.85 -11.73
CA SER A 712 -3.25 -3.06 -10.87
C SER A 712 -1.80 -3.54 -10.96
N THR A 713 -1.51 -4.82 -10.72
CA THR A 713 -0.11 -5.32 -10.70
C THR A 713 0.61 -5.22 -12.05
N TYR A 714 -0.11 -5.33 -13.17
CA TYR A 714 0.47 -5.16 -14.50
C TYR A 714 0.80 -3.69 -14.79
N GLU A 715 -0.09 -2.78 -14.43
CA GLU A 715 0.11 -1.33 -14.59
C GLU A 715 1.21 -0.79 -13.65
N GLU A 716 1.26 -1.23 -12.39
CA GLU A 716 2.36 -0.97 -11.46
C GLU A 716 3.71 -1.40 -12.06
N CYS A 717 3.76 -2.60 -12.64
CA CYS A 717 4.98 -3.09 -13.28
C CYS A 717 5.40 -2.25 -14.49
N ARG A 718 4.44 -1.73 -15.25
CA ARG A 718 4.72 -0.82 -16.38
C ARG A 718 5.30 0.50 -15.86
N ALA A 719 4.69 1.10 -14.83
CA ALA A 719 5.13 2.36 -14.27
C ALA A 719 6.51 2.26 -13.58
N GLU A 720 6.76 1.19 -12.80
CA GLU A 720 8.08 0.89 -12.22
C GLU A 720 9.15 0.70 -13.31
N CYS A 721 8.85 -0.04 -14.39
CA CYS A 721 9.74 -0.18 -15.54
C CYS A 721 10.04 1.15 -16.25
N VAL A 722 9.05 2.05 -16.37
CA VAL A 722 9.28 3.39 -16.92
C VAL A 722 10.23 4.20 -16.04
N GLY A 723 10.08 4.14 -14.71
CA GLY A 723 11.01 4.78 -13.79
C GLY A 723 12.46 4.29 -13.95
N LEU A 724 12.65 2.97 -13.99
CA LEU A 724 13.97 2.35 -14.19
C LEU A 724 14.58 2.68 -15.56
N PHE A 725 13.76 2.69 -16.61
CA PHE A 725 14.21 2.98 -17.97
C PHE A 725 14.58 4.46 -18.14
N LEU A 726 13.72 5.38 -17.68
CA LEU A 726 13.96 6.81 -17.84
C LEU A 726 15.07 7.32 -16.91
N CYS A 727 15.30 6.74 -15.73
CA CYS A 727 16.40 7.19 -14.86
C CYS A 727 17.79 7.01 -15.51
N LEU A 728 17.93 6.14 -16.53
CA LEU A 728 19.18 6.00 -17.30
C LEU A 728 19.57 7.29 -18.05
N HIS A 729 18.62 8.18 -18.32
CA HIS A 729 18.90 9.48 -18.92
C HIS A 729 19.40 10.47 -17.86
N LYS A 730 20.71 10.74 -17.87
CA LYS A 730 21.36 11.63 -16.90
C LYS A 730 20.71 13.00 -16.80
N ASP A 731 20.25 13.59 -17.90
CA ASP A 731 19.59 14.89 -17.93
C ASP A 731 18.20 14.91 -17.24
N ILE A 732 17.60 13.73 -17.01
CA ILE A 732 16.44 13.55 -16.15
C ILE A 732 16.89 13.52 -14.68
N VAL A 733 17.93 12.76 -14.34
CA VAL A 733 18.52 12.74 -12.98
C VAL A 733 19.03 14.12 -12.55
N GLU A 734 19.55 14.93 -13.48
CA GLU A 734 19.96 16.31 -13.20
C GLU A 734 18.80 17.22 -12.75
N ILE A 735 17.54 16.92 -13.13
CA ILE A 735 16.35 17.66 -12.65
C ILE A 735 16.21 17.53 -11.13
N PHE A 736 16.64 16.40 -10.57
CA PHE A 736 16.59 16.14 -9.14
C PHE A 736 17.80 16.70 -8.38
N GLY A 737 18.75 17.32 -9.09
CA GLY A 737 19.92 18.00 -8.53
C GLY A 737 21.20 17.16 -8.48
N VAL A 738 21.19 15.93 -9.03
CA VAL A 738 22.33 14.99 -8.97
C VAL A 738 23.02 14.91 -10.33
N LYS A 739 24.36 14.99 -10.36
CA LYS A 739 25.16 15.10 -11.59
C LYS A 739 26.43 14.25 -11.55
N GLY A 740 27.07 14.06 -12.70
CA GLY A 740 28.38 13.41 -12.81
C GLY A 740 28.37 11.96 -12.30
N GLN A 741 29.36 11.59 -11.48
CA GLN A 741 29.46 10.24 -10.93
C GLN A 741 28.34 9.90 -9.93
N ASP A 742 27.89 10.87 -9.12
CA ASP A 742 26.78 10.63 -8.18
C ASP A 742 25.48 10.28 -8.94
N ALA A 743 25.30 10.73 -10.20
CA ALA A 743 24.16 10.33 -11.02
C ALA A 743 24.25 8.87 -11.48
N GLU A 744 25.46 8.39 -11.85
CA GLU A 744 25.68 6.96 -12.15
C GLU A 744 25.45 6.08 -10.92
N ASP A 745 25.89 6.54 -9.74
CA ASP A 745 25.69 5.83 -8.48
C ASP A 745 24.21 5.83 -8.04
N LEU A 746 23.47 6.92 -8.30
CA LEU A 746 22.02 6.99 -8.07
C LEU A 746 21.26 6.04 -9.00
N ILE A 747 21.61 6.01 -10.29
CA ILE A 747 21.02 5.07 -11.27
C ILE A 747 21.25 3.62 -10.80
N TYR A 748 22.49 3.28 -10.45
CA TYR A 748 22.82 1.95 -9.92
C TYR A 748 22.05 1.65 -8.63
N ALA A 749 21.96 2.59 -7.69
CA ALA A 749 21.21 2.43 -6.45
C ALA A 749 19.70 2.22 -6.67
N ASN A 750 19.10 2.86 -7.70
CA ASN A 750 17.70 2.66 -8.05
C ASN A 750 17.45 1.20 -8.51
N TRP A 751 18.24 0.74 -9.48
CA TRP A 751 18.16 -0.62 -10.02
C TRP A 751 18.49 -1.69 -8.97
N LEU A 752 19.50 -1.45 -8.13
CA LEU A 752 19.87 -2.31 -7.02
C LEU A 752 18.75 -2.38 -5.95
N SER A 753 18.12 -1.25 -5.63
CA SER A 753 17.00 -1.21 -4.68
C SER A 753 15.80 -2.00 -5.19
N MET A 754 15.50 -1.94 -6.50
CA MET A 754 14.44 -2.71 -7.14
C MET A 754 14.64 -4.22 -6.95
N VAL A 755 15.80 -4.75 -7.37
CA VAL A 755 16.09 -6.20 -7.29
C VAL A 755 16.21 -6.67 -5.84
N HIS A 756 16.81 -5.87 -4.96
CA HIS A 756 16.88 -6.16 -3.53
C HIS A 756 15.48 -6.23 -2.90
N VAL A 757 14.56 -5.32 -3.22
CA VAL A 757 13.18 -5.37 -2.70
C VAL A 757 12.43 -6.59 -3.23
N GLY A 758 12.60 -6.93 -4.51
CA GLY A 758 12.01 -8.12 -5.14
C GLY A 758 12.38 -9.44 -4.45
N VAL A 759 13.63 -9.59 -4.00
CA VAL A 759 14.10 -10.77 -3.23
C VAL A 759 13.76 -10.66 -1.75
N ALA A 760 14.17 -9.56 -1.10
CA ALA A 760 14.23 -9.47 0.36
C ALA A 760 12.90 -9.12 1.04
N LYS A 761 11.92 -8.58 0.29
CA LYS A 761 10.63 -8.12 0.85
C LYS A 761 9.43 -8.68 0.12
N CYS A 762 9.40 -8.66 -1.20
CA CYS A 762 8.18 -8.97 -1.96
C CYS A 762 7.64 -10.37 -1.69
N LEU A 763 8.50 -11.38 -1.47
CA LEU A 763 8.10 -12.75 -1.16
C LEU A 763 7.27 -12.90 0.13
N GLU A 764 7.29 -11.92 1.04
CA GLU A 764 6.38 -11.88 2.18
C GLU A 764 4.91 -11.91 1.71
N ASN A 765 4.60 -11.10 0.69
CA ASN A 765 3.28 -10.91 0.10
C ASN A 765 2.89 -11.99 -0.93
N TYR A 766 3.63 -13.09 -1.02
CA TYR A 766 3.22 -14.29 -1.77
C TYR A 766 2.71 -15.36 -0.81
N GLN A 767 1.55 -15.96 -1.09
CA GLN A 767 0.98 -17.05 -0.31
C GLN A 767 1.16 -18.40 -1.03
N PRO A 768 2.07 -19.29 -0.58
CA PRO A 768 2.41 -20.51 -1.31
C PRO A 768 1.25 -21.50 -1.47
N SER A 769 0.35 -21.60 -0.47
CA SER A 769 -0.75 -22.57 -0.47
C SER A 769 -1.84 -22.27 -1.50
N SER A 770 -2.07 -20.99 -1.82
CA SER A 770 -3.02 -20.55 -2.86
C SER A 770 -2.33 -20.14 -4.17
N LYS A 771 -1.00 -20.03 -4.18
CA LYS A 771 -0.17 -19.47 -5.26
C LYS A 771 -0.61 -18.05 -5.68
N LEU A 772 -1.08 -17.26 -4.71
CA LEU A 772 -1.54 -15.88 -4.92
C LEU A 772 -0.57 -14.86 -4.36
N TRP A 773 -0.45 -13.75 -5.06
CA TRP A 773 0.15 -12.52 -4.56
C TRP A 773 -0.91 -11.68 -3.86
N LEU A 774 -0.55 -11.10 -2.71
CA LEU A 774 -1.44 -10.34 -1.84
C LEU A 774 -1.28 -8.82 -2.00
N GLN A 775 -0.24 -8.37 -2.70
CA GLN A 775 0.06 -6.94 -2.87
C GLN A 775 0.65 -6.66 -4.28
N ALA A 776 0.01 -5.75 -5.02
CA ALA A 776 0.22 -5.57 -6.45
C ALA A 776 1.63 -5.09 -6.83
N HIS A 777 2.21 -4.14 -6.07
CA HIS A 777 3.57 -3.67 -6.32
C HIS A 777 4.61 -4.76 -6.04
N SER A 778 4.35 -5.65 -5.06
CA SER A 778 5.27 -6.71 -4.68
C SER A 778 5.39 -7.75 -5.77
N GLN A 779 4.26 -8.12 -6.38
CA GLN A 779 4.23 -8.96 -7.57
C GLN A 779 4.92 -8.27 -8.77
N ALA A 780 4.67 -6.97 -8.99
CA ALA A 780 5.32 -6.20 -10.05
C ALA A 780 6.85 -6.17 -9.92
N ARG A 781 7.37 -5.85 -8.74
CA ARG A 781 8.82 -5.82 -8.45
C ARG A 781 9.46 -7.21 -8.56
N TYR A 782 8.73 -8.26 -8.19
CA TYR A 782 9.17 -9.64 -8.41
C TYR A 782 9.19 -10.04 -9.90
N VAL A 783 8.20 -9.61 -10.69
CA VAL A 783 8.19 -9.78 -12.15
C VAL A 783 9.39 -9.10 -12.80
N ILE A 784 9.69 -7.85 -12.40
CA ILE A 784 10.88 -7.10 -12.88
C ILE A 784 12.17 -7.87 -12.55
N LEU A 785 12.34 -8.31 -11.30
CA LEU A 785 13.45 -9.18 -10.87
C LEU A 785 13.58 -10.42 -11.78
N ARG A 786 12.48 -11.09 -12.10
CA ARG A 786 12.48 -12.30 -12.93
C ARG A 786 12.80 -12.04 -14.41
N VAL A 787 12.39 -10.90 -14.95
CA VAL A 787 12.81 -10.45 -16.29
C VAL A 787 14.31 -10.15 -16.33
N LEU A 788 14.85 -9.48 -15.30
CA LEU A 788 16.29 -9.17 -15.22
C LEU A 788 17.17 -10.42 -15.04
N LEU A 789 16.67 -11.45 -14.34
CA LEU A 789 17.33 -12.76 -14.27
C LEU A 789 17.29 -13.51 -15.62
N GLU A 790 16.18 -13.47 -16.37
CA GLU A 790 16.09 -14.12 -17.67
C GLU A 790 16.94 -13.42 -18.76
N ALA A 791 17.13 -12.10 -18.67
CA ALA A 791 18.03 -11.35 -19.55
C ALA A 791 19.47 -11.91 -19.57
N GLY A 792 19.89 -12.58 -18.48
CA GLY A 792 21.13 -13.33 -18.43
C GLY A 792 22.36 -12.44 -18.59
N GLY A 793 23.36 -12.91 -19.35
CA GLY A 793 24.61 -12.17 -19.61
C GLY A 793 25.46 -11.84 -18.37
N GLY A 794 25.09 -12.37 -17.19
CA GLY A 794 25.62 -11.93 -15.90
C GLY A 794 25.25 -10.48 -15.57
N LEU A 795 24.05 -10.01 -15.95
CA LEU A 795 23.48 -8.73 -15.48
C LEU A 795 23.09 -8.84 -14.00
N LEU A 796 22.35 -9.89 -13.63
CA LEU A 796 21.84 -10.11 -12.28
C LEU A 796 22.03 -11.58 -11.90
N GLU A 797 22.53 -11.81 -10.69
CA GLU A 797 22.61 -13.12 -10.05
C GLU A 797 21.92 -13.05 -8.68
N VAL A 798 21.17 -14.10 -8.33
CA VAL A 798 20.71 -14.36 -6.96
C VAL A 798 21.06 -15.81 -6.64
N ARG A 799 21.83 -16.04 -5.58
CA ARG A 799 22.29 -17.39 -5.19
C ARG A 799 22.35 -17.57 -3.68
N GLU A 800 22.31 -18.81 -3.21
CA GLU A 800 22.58 -19.13 -1.80
C GLU A 800 24.06 -18.90 -1.45
N THR A 801 24.31 -18.41 -0.24
CA THR A 801 25.64 -18.23 0.38
C THR A 801 25.88 -19.25 1.49
N ASP A 802 24.87 -19.51 2.32
CA ASP A 802 24.81 -20.62 3.27
C ASP A 802 23.46 -21.35 3.05
N PRO A 803 23.47 -22.64 2.64
CA PRO A 803 22.28 -23.36 2.23
C PRO A 803 21.11 -23.27 3.21
N GLY A 804 19.96 -22.81 2.71
CA GLY A 804 18.73 -22.65 3.47
C GLY A 804 18.72 -21.51 4.50
N LYS A 805 19.71 -20.63 4.53
CA LYS A 805 19.82 -19.55 5.55
C LYS A 805 20.11 -18.16 5.00
N ASP A 806 20.85 -18.04 3.90
CA ASP A 806 21.30 -16.74 3.39
C ASP A 806 21.46 -16.74 1.85
N LEU A 807 21.31 -15.56 1.27
CA LEU A 807 21.39 -15.30 -0.17
C LEU A 807 22.41 -14.19 -0.45
N LEU A 808 22.90 -14.12 -1.70
CA LEU A 808 23.58 -12.96 -2.24
C LEU A 808 22.92 -12.55 -3.56
N ILE A 809 22.66 -11.26 -3.69
CA ILE A 809 22.23 -10.58 -4.90
C ILE A 809 23.45 -9.84 -5.46
N THR A 810 23.68 -9.94 -6.76
CA THR A 810 24.79 -9.24 -7.44
C THR A 810 24.30 -8.66 -8.75
N LEU A 811 24.45 -7.34 -8.91
CA LEU A 811 24.00 -6.58 -10.08
C LEU A 811 25.20 -5.97 -10.80
N ASP A 812 25.43 -6.33 -12.06
CA ASP A 812 26.50 -5.76 -12.87
C ASP A 812 26.08 -4.42 -13.46
N ARG A 813 26.58 -3.34 -12.84
CA ARG A 813 26.37 -1.95 -13.26
C ARG A 813 26.63 -1.72 -14.76
N THR A 814 27.58 -2.43 -15.37
CA THR A 814 27.99 -2.21 -16.77
C THR A 814 26.97 -2.71 -17.80
N LYS A 815 25.99 -3.53 -17.39
CA LYS A 815 25.04 -4.21 -18.27
C LYS A 815 23.61 -3.67 -18.19
N ILE A 816 23.35 -2.70 -17.33
CA ILE A 816 22.02 -2.09 -17.12
C ILE A 816 21.34 -1.55 -18.42
N PRO A 817 22.03 -0.92 -19.41
CA PRO A 817 21.37 -0.17 -20.49
C PRO A 817 20.56 -0.92 -21.59
N THR A 818 19.99 -2.12 -21.36
CA THR A 818 19.32 -2.91 -22.43
C THR A 818 18.03 -3.63 -22.01
N VAL A 819 16.84 -3.01 -22.20
CA VAL A 819 15.51 -3.65 -22.00
C VAL A 819 14.48 -3.17 -23.05
N TYR A 820 13.48 -4.00 -23.38
CA TYR A 820 12.52 -3.81 -24.49
C TYR A 820 11.04 -3.63 -24.08
N LYS A 821 10.19 -3.39 -25.11
CA LYS A 821 8.85 -2.78 -25.17
C LYS A 821 7.65 -3.71 -24.86
N ALA A 822 6.47 -3.14 -24.61
CA ALA A 822 5.16 -3.83 -24.47
C ALA A 822 4.11 -3.46 -25.54
N THR A 823 3.05 -4.27 -25.67
CA THR A 823 1.85 -4.03 -26.51
C THR A 823 0.55 -4.51 -25.84
N ALA A 824 -0.59 -3.88 -26.18
CA ALA A 824 -1.91 -4.12 -25.58
C ALA A 824 -2.63 -5.38 -26.13
N ASP A 825 -2.02 -6.55 -25.92
CA ASP A 825 -2.62 -7.87 -26.15
C ASP A 825 -2.83 -8.53 -24.78
N LEU A 826 -4.08 -8.68 -24.33
CA LEU A 826 -4.39 -9.22 -23.00
C LEU A 826 -4.01 -10.70 -22.83
N GLU A 827 -4.07 -11.50 -23.90
CA GLU A 827 -3.72 -12.92 -23.83
C GLU A 827 -2.20 -13.08 -23.76
N SER A 828 -1.47 -12.40 -24.64
CA SER A 828 0.00 -12.34 -24.57
C SER A 828 0.49 -11.70 -23.27
N ALA A 829 -0.17 -10.64 -22.77
CA ALA A 829 0.13 -10.00 -21.49
C ALA A 829 -0.08 -10.95 -20.32
N LYS A 830 -1.20 -11.67 -20.25
CA LYS A 830 -1.45 -12.71 -19.24
C LYS A 830 -0.39 -13.82 -19.29
N ASN A 831 -0.10 -14.34 -20.48
CA ASN A 831 0.87 -15.41 -20.66
C ASN A 831 2.29 -14.98 -20.26
N MET A 832 2.71 -13.78 -20.69
CA MET A 832 4.00 -13.19 -20.33
C MET A 832 4.09 -12.89 -18.83
N TYR A 833 3.12 -12.17 -18.27
CA TYR A 833 3.18 -11.68 -16.90
C TYR A 833 3.09 -12.82 -15.89
N ASN A 834 2.18 -13.77 -16.10
CA ASN A 834 2.03 -14.92 -15.20
C ASN A 834 3.28 -15.83 -15.21
N LYS A 835 3.97 -15.99 -16.36
CA LYS A 835 5.26 -16.71 -16.45
C LYS A 835 6.31 -16.10 -15.51
N TYR A 836 6.39 -14.78 -15.41
CA TYR A 836 7.35 -14.12 -14.51
C TYR A 836 6.85 -14.00 -13.07
N ALA A 837 5.53 -13.94 -12.85
CA ALA A 837 4.93 -13.86 -11.52
C ALA A 837 4.86 -15.22 -10.78
N GLU A 838 5.03 -16.34 -11.49
CA GLU A 838 5.15 -17.67 -10.90
C GLU A 838 6.34 -17.73 -9.92
N VAL A 839 6.14 -18.25 -8.72
CA VAL A 839 7.19 -18.44 -7.71
C VAL A 839 7.57 -19.93 -7.66
N PRO A 840 8.64 -20.36 -8.33
CA PRO A 840 8.95 -21.78 -8.49
C PRO A 840 9.52 -22.40 -7.21
N GLU A 841 9.24 -23.69 -7.02
CA GLU A 841 9.75 -24.52 -5.92
C GLU A 841 11.13 -25.12 -6.25
N ASP A 842 11.46 -25.30 -7.53
CA ASP A 842 12.66 -25.96 -8.04
C ASP A 842 13.33 -25.15 -9.17
N GLY A 843 14.46 -25.64 -9.67
CA GLY A 843 15.25 -25.00 -10.72
C GLY A 843 16.39 -24.11 -10.18
N PRO A 844 16.99 -23.25 -11.02
CA PRO A 844 18.16 -22.45 -10.64
C PRO A 844 17.85 -21.32 -9.64
N HIS A 845 16.58 -20.91 -9.54
CA HIS A 845 16.13 -19.86 -8.62
C HIS A 845 14.85 -20.32 -7.88
N PRO A 846 14.94 -21.25 -6.91
CA PRO A 846 13.80 -21.86 -6.22
C PRO A 846 13.17 -20.90 -5.19
N PHE A 847 12.59 -19.80 -5.67
CA PHE A 847 12.11 -18.69 -4.85
C PHE A 847 11.08 -19.09 -3.78
N ALA A 848 10.29 -20.15 -3.98
CA ALA A 848 9.36 -20.62 -2.95
C ALA A 848 10.09 -21.21 -1.73
N LYS A 849 11.27 -21.81 -1.91
CA LYS A 849 12.15 -22.26 -0.82
C LYS A 849 12.86 -21.04 -0.19
N TRP A 850 13.38 -20.14 -1.01
CA TRP A 850 14.04 -18.91 -0.56
C TRP A 850 13.12 -17.92 0.18
N ARG A 851 11.79 -18.04 0.02
CA ARG A 851 10.82 -17.30 0.84
C ARG A 851 11.05 -17.48 2.35
N ALA A 852 11.45 -18.68 2.80
CA ALA A 852 11.76 -18.92 4.21
C ALA A 852 13.01 -18.12 4.66
N ILE A 853 14.02 -18.01 3.79
CA ILE A 853 15.24 -17.22 4.03
C ILE A 853 14.90 -15.72 4.10
N ALA A 854 14.11 -15.21 3.15
CA ALA A 854 13.66 -13.83 3.14
C ALA A 854 12.84 -13.47 4.40
N LEU A 855 11.91 -14.34 4.80
CA LEU A 855 11.11 -14.16 6.01
C LEU A 855 11.93 -14.24 7.30
N ALA A 856 13.00 -15.04 7.36
CA ALA A 856 13.90 -15.05 8.51
C ALA A 856 14.66 -13.73 8.72
N GLN A 857 14.78 -12.89 7.68
CA GLN A 857 15.33 -11.53 7.75
C GLN A 857 14.25 -10.45 7.93
N LYS A 858 12.97 -10.81 8.06
CA LYS A 858 11.87 -9.86 8.28
C LYS A 858 12.07 -9.11 9.58
N LYS A 859 11.98 -7.78 9.51
CA LYS A 859 11.96 -6.89 10.68
C LYS A 859 10.55 -6.36 10.94
N PRO A 860 10.22 -5.98 12.19
CA PRO A 860 9.00 -5.23 12.48
C PRO A 860 8.92 -3.93 11.65
N ARG A 861 7.69 -3.53 11.29
CA ARG A 861 7.42 -2.24 10.66
C ARG A 861 7.76 -1.12 11.65
N LYS A 862 8.41 -0.06 11.15
CA LYS A 862 8.95 1.01 12.00
C LYS A 862 7.83 1.91 12.54
N ILE A 863 7.99 2.38 13.78
CA ILE A 863 7.15 3.47 14.29
C ILE A 863 7.67 4.79 13.71
N LEU A 864 6.75 5.63 13.22
CA LEU A 864 7.04 7.00 12.84
C LEU A 864 6.72 7.94 14.02
N VAL A 865 7.75 8.47 14.71
CA VAL A 865 7.51 9.49 15.74
C VAL A 865 7.19 10.83 15.06
N GLN A 866 5.97 11.30 15.30
CA GLN A 866 5.44 12.52 14.68
C GLN A 866 5.57 13.72 15.62
N ALA A 867 5.91 14.88 15.05
CA ALA A 867 6.01 16.13 15.79
C ALA A 867 4.66 16.58 16.40
N ASN A 868 4.72 17.56 17.30
CA ASN A 868 3.58 18.33 17.79
C ASN A 868 3.73 19.79 17.40
N THR A 869 2.61 20.48 17.20
CA THR A 869 2.57 21.95 17.06
C THR A 869 2.17 22.57 18.40
N LYS A 870 2.88 23.62 18.83
CA LYS A 870 2.57 24.38 20.06
C LYS A 870 2.32 25.85 19.73
N GLU A 871 1.24 26.39 20.27
CA GLU A 871 0.94 27.82 20.24
C GLU A 871 1.58 28.52 21.46
N ASP A 872 2.35 29.57 21.20
CA ASP A 872 2.86 30.50 22.22
C ASP A 872 2.86 31.93 21.65
N GLY A 873 2.21 32.86 22.37
CA GLY A 873 2.07 34.26 21.95
C GLY A 873 1.42 34.47 20.57
N GLY A 874 0.52 33.59 20.13
CA GLY A 874 -0.10 33.62 18.80
C GLY A 874 0.82 33.20 17.65
N LYS A 875 2.00 32.63 17.95
CA LYS A 875 2.91 31.98 17.02
C LYS A 875 2.88 30.47 17.22
N ILE A 876 3.00 29.72 16.14
CA ILE A 876 3.06 28.25 16.19
C ILE A 876 4.50 27.76 15.97
N TYR A 877 4.96 26.90 16.85
CA TYR A 877 6.28 26.27 16.83
C TYR A 877 6.15 24.75 16.69
N LEU A 878 7.12 24.12 16.04
CA LEU A 878 7.21 22.67 15.92
C LEU A 878 7.99 22.11 17.13
N LYS A 879 7.38 21.24 17.94
CA LYS A 879 8.07 20.42 18.94
C LYS A 879 8.33 19.04 18.34
N ARG A 880 9.62 18.75 18.12
CA ARG A 880 10.14 17.46 17.67
C ARG A 880 10.47 16.55 18.86
N TYR A 881 10.63 15.26 18.59
CA TYR A 881 10.91 14.22 19.59
C TYR A 881 11.99 13.28 19.06
N PRO A 882 12.89 12.75 19.91
CA PRO A 882 13.89 11.79 19.47
C PRO A 882 13.23 10.49 19.01
N PRO A 883 13.81 9.75 18.04
CA PRO A 883 13.31 8.46 17.57
C PRO A 883 13.65 7.34 18.57
N THR A 884 13.12 7.42 19.78
CA THR A 884 13.23 6.41 20.84
C THR A 884 11.86 6.10 21.43
N PRO A 885 11.69 4.99 22.19
CA PRO A 885 10.42 4.67 22.83
C PRO A 885 9.93 5.79 23.77
N GLU A 886 10.84 6.41 24.54
CA GLU A 886 10.55 7.58 25.38
C GLU A 886 10.07 8.77 24.54
N GLY A 887 10.71 9.02 23.39
CA GLY A 887 10.32 10.10 22.48
C GLY A 887 8.93 9.91 21.88
N VAL A 888 8.58 8.67 21.49
CA VAL A 888 7.21 8.33 21.03
C VAL A 888 6.21 8.57 22.15
N VAL A 889 6.41 7.97 23.34
CA VAL A 889 5.50 8.12 24.48
C VAL A 889 5.31 9.60 24.83
N GLN A 890 6.40 10.36 24.99
CA GLN A 890 6.33 11.78 25.30
C GLN A 890 5.60 12.58 24.21
N SER A 891 5.73 12.21 22.93
CA SER A 891 5.00 12.85 21.84
C SER A 891 3.48 12.69 21.97
N TYR A 892 2.99 11.56 22.49
CA TYR A 892 1.56 11.33 22.74
C TYR A 892 1.05 12.01 24.01
N ILE A 893 1.84 12.02 25.09
CA ILE A 893 1.48 12.75 26.32
C ILE A 893 1.37 14.26 26.06
N ASP A 894 2.38 14.86 25.43
CA ASP A 894 2.36 16.27 25.04
C ASP A 894 1.17 16.61 24.12
N ARG A 895 0.71 15.65 23.31
CA ARG A 895 -0.37 15.84 22.30
C ARG A 895 -1.71 16.18 22.95
N PHE A 896 -1.96 15.61 24.12
CA PHE A 896 -3.25 15.70 24.82
C PHE A 896 -3.18 16.47 26.15
N THR A 897 -2.01 16.96 26.56
CA THR A 897 -1.79 17.65 27.85
C THR A 897 -2.69 18.89 28.03
N ASN A 898 -2.96 19.64 26.96
CA ASN A 898 -3.67 20.93 27.01
C ASN A 898 -5.18 20.82 26.74
N MET A 899 -5.79 19.64 26.86
CA MET A 899 -7.22 19.45 26.62
C MET A 899 -8.07 19.94 27.81
N PRO A 900 -9.26 20.56 27.58
CA PRO A 900 -10.17 20.95 28.67
C PRO A 900 -10.68 19.79 29.52
N THR A 901 -10.73 18.59 28.95
CA THR A 901 -11.00 17.32 29.63
C THR A 901 -9.95 16.32 29.18
N HIS A 902 -9.26 15.68 30.12
CA HIS A 902 -8.22 14.70 29.80
C HIS A 902 -8.83 13.49 29.05
N PRO A 903 -8.23 13.01 27.95
CA PRO A 903 -8.90 12.02 27.09
C PRO A 903 -9.22 10.69 27.78
N SER A 904 -8.46 10.30 28.82
CA SER A 904 -8.77 9.11 29.62
C SER A 904 -10.17 9.14 30.23
N ILE A 905 -10.67 10.32 30.63
CA ILE A 905 -12.03 10.47 31.18
C ILE A 905 -13.07 10.21 30.09
N LEU A 906 -12.90 10.85 28.92
CA LEU A 906 -13.80 10.72 27.78
C LEU A 906 -13.88 9.27 27.27
N LEU A 907 -12.71 8.62 27.16
CA LEU A 907 -12.60 7.23 26.73
C LEU A 907 -13.18 6.25 27.75
N GLU A 908 -12.96 6.46 29.05
CA GLU A 908 -13.60 5.66 30.09
C GLU A 908 -15.13 5.82 30.12
N GLU A 909 -15.65 7.02 29.90
CA GLU A 909 -17.09 7.29 29.84
C GLU A 909 -17.76 6.60 28.65
N LEU A 910 -17.20 6.77 27.44
CA LEU A 910 -17.70 6.09 26.24
C LEU A 910 -17.58 4.57 26.36
N TRP A 911 -16.47 4.06 26.91
CA TRP A 911 -16.33 2.64 27.21
C TRP A 911 -17.38 2.13 28.21
N LYS A 912 -17.69 2.90 29.27
CA LYS A 912 -18.72 2.54 30.27
C LYS A 912 -20.11 2.43 29.65
N MET A 913 -20.41 3.18 28.58
CA MET A 913 -21.68 3.11 27.85
C MET A 913 -21.83 1.82 27.04
N ASP A 914 -20.76 1.35 26.39
CA ASP A 914 -20.83 0.24 25.44
C ASP A 914 -20.34 -1.11 25.97
N LYS A 915 -19.68 -1.17 27.13
CA LYS A 915 -19.06 -2.38 27.72
C LYS A 915 -19.92 -3.65 27.69
N ASP A 916 -21.25 -3.54 27.76
CA ASP A 916 -22.15 -4.69 27.84
C ASP A 916 -22.33 -5.37 26.46
N HIS A 917 -22.01 -4.65 25.37
CA HIS A 917 -22.07 -5.13 23.98
C HIS A 917 -20.87 -5.99 23.56
N PHE A 918 -19.77 -6.04 24.32
CA PHE A 918 -18.50 -6.66 23.92
C PHE A 918 -18.06 -7.83 24.80
#